data_AF-A0A2G6H5D0-F1
#
_entry.id   AF-A0A2G6H5D0-F1
#
_cell.length_a   1.000
_cell.length_b   1.000
_cell.length_c   1.000
_cell.angle_alpha   90.00
_cell.angle_beta   90.00
_cell.angle_gamma   90.00
#
_symmetry.space_group_name_H-M   'P 1'
#
loop_
_entity.id
_entity.type
_entity.pdbx_description
1 polymer ?
#
loop_
_entity_poly.entity_id
_entity_poly.type
_entity_poly.pdbx_seq_one_letter_code
_entity_poly.pdbx_strand_id
1 'polypeptide(L)'
;MSVKKYFFSILFILSPIVALWAQGESDQDVQGINKQSCESEYVYEGQGSTMHFYEMFVSLEPVPKYYEQTFFLNRLFKTEGFYFQVFEEENLVSFIVSKALFSQLPVALVHEYFEEAHANQRALSLEERDDYLSMYKIITPGKDWTKVEGYREILFAPTTENGTCEDALPFCTGTNYTFPAGVGSGSGQSGPCYDCLQTTPNPAWYYMKIGDPGNIIIYMYSTPSYDIDFCCWGPFDNPYDACSQLTCDKVVDCSYSAAATETCDIYNGQTDDYYILLITNYSNQSCNINFSQTGGNGTTNCDILPPEASSNSPVCIGDDIELYAASQNGASYLWEGPAGFSSNEQNPIIENATQANAGAYTLTISQASGSSDTTIIVYVKEHPTANMYGNAEICEGDETYLFFDLTGDSPWDILYTDGEEVYEETTFLNQYSVAVSPVVSTSYTLLDVRDEFCYAEELTGGAEITIHPEIETMNLETVCNEEYTHYTVSFLITGGDQGSYEVTPPGNITPGPTAVFTSNPIPEGTPFEFSIVDSFDCDPTVVSGVKDCDCPAYGEIMGQDTLCSGESADIVVDLQGEAPWSIRYTVNGGDPVTIENIMETPYHLIVTPYETSEYNLTYVGDEFCDGTAVGSATIYVHPQPVSHYSSEGICEAEETLFFNEATIPNPGNIVSYWWDFDDNGATSSEENPAYIFSSNGDFEVSLTVTSNEGCTDVYTETVSIADLVEVDSGEDQLITYGTSTLLEATVSGGSGDFAYHWEPSDLVVNPESPTTETFNLYNESRFTLDVTDNVSGCAGSSAMWVNLDGYPLSAAPSANPPQACYGKGIQLFCNPQGGTESYSYLWVSDQGHRYEVANPAVESLTESTTFTVTVDDGFNEFEASVFVPVNPNPEIDAGDDLSIDYGYIASLNCEVLGGGSNFSFYWTPDDKVNNPYMQNPETVNLETSTNFNVTVNNEFGCTTEDHVYVEVVGGPLSASPYIEDDVICRYDTITLYSGAGGGGGGYTYQWSVSPGNWTSTDATPTFPTTDYGNYTFTVVVSDAYNSISGDIVIPVHALPEVDLSAEFDSIVAPHVVAVCVYDSVLLDAKNTGDAEYLWSTGEVSQEIMVGTTGIGGDSQYYSVLLTNKNTGCQYTADVTIIYSFAMCGYFVEELNGQQLEVEIYPNPATDRFTLSIKGVTEETQVVITDLEGRNYLYRATIAPNTDLFEEVVEMVNFPPGIYFMTLKSGGATHTQKIIKTVE
;
A
#
# COMPACT_ATOMS: atom_id res chain seq x y z
N MET A 1 -23.07 -61.09 70.14
CA MET A 1 -24.42 -60.51 69.94
C MET A 1 -24.36 -59.64 68.68
N SER A 2 -25.34 -59.63 67.77
CA SER A 2 -26.46 -60.56 67.57
C SER A 2 -27.17 -60.30 66.22
N VAL A 3 -27.40 -61.34 65.39
CA VAL A 3 -28.62 -61.55 64.54
C VAL A 3 -28.93 -60.50 63.44
N LYS A 4 -29.20 -60.75 62.14
CA LYS A 4 -29.44 -61.90 61.18
C LYS A 4 -29.53 -61.27 59.74
N LYS A 5 -29.77 -61.89 58.56
CA LYS A 5 -29.52 -63.18 57.80
C LYS A 5 -30.26 -62.99 56.44
N TYR A 6 -29.85 -63.36 55.22
CA TYR A 6 -28.62 -63.92 54.59
C TYR A 6 -28.70 -63.56 53.07
N PHE A 7 -28.60 -64.37 51.99
CA PHE A 7 -28.40 -65.81 51.73
C PHE A 7 -27.94 -66.02 50.26
N PHE A 8 -26.87 -66.78 50.00
CA PHE A 8 -26.31 -67.13 48.65
C PHE A 8 -25.77 -65.93 47.83
N SER A 9 -24.74 -66.04 46.97
CA SER A 9 -23.81 -67.14 46.64
C SER A 9 -22.41 -66.59 46.21
N ILE A 10 -21.37 -67.42 46.32
CA ILE A 10 -20.07 -67.42 45.56
C ILE A 10 -19.36 -66.04 45.40
N LEU A 11 -18.36 -65.67 46.24
CA LEU A 11 -16.90 -65.91 46.10
C LEU A 11 -16.25 -65.19 44.88
N PHE A 12 -15.09 -64.50 44.90
CA PHE A 12 -14.04 -64.06 45.85
C PHE A 12 -12.81 -63.73 44.92
N ILE A 13 -11.88 -62.78 45.13
CA ILE A 13 -11.67 -61.80 46.21
C ILE A 13 -10.61 -60.70 45.84
N LEU A 14 -10.68 -59.55 46.53
CA LEU A 14 -9.62 -58.56 46.87
C LEU A 14 -9.11 -57.45 45.91
N SER A 15 -8.58 -56.42 46.60
CA SER A 15 -8.10 -55.09 46.17
C SER A 15 -6.59 -54.92 46.48
N PRO A 16 -5.89 -53.86 46.01
CA PRO A 16 -4.45 -53.67 46.26
C PRO A 16 -4.12 -53.05 47.64
N ILE A 17 -2.93 -53.34 48.18
CA ILE A 17 -2.37 -52.76 49.43
C ILE A 17 -0.85 -52.52 49.32
N VAL A 18 -0.34 -51.51 50.05
CA VAL A 18 1.04 -51.01 50.08
C VAL A 18 2.00 -51.84 50.97
N ALA A 19 3.30 -51.73 50.70
CA ALA A 19 4.44 -52.44 51.30
C ALA A 19 4.59 -52.37 52.84
N LEU A 20 5.27 -53.38 53.43
CA LEU A 20 6.54 -53.18 54.20
C LEU A 20 7.25 -54.50 54.63
N TRP A 21 8.58 -54.50 54.54
CA TRP A 21 9.60 -55.20 55.38
C TRP A 21 9.64 -56.74 55.62
N ALA A 22 10.84 -57.28 55.30
CA ALA A 22 11.71 -58.15 56.12
C ALA A 22 11.51 -59.69 56.20
N GLN A 23 12.59 -60.40 55.81
CA GLN A 23 13.09 -61.73 56.25
C GLN A 23 12.21 -62.98 56.01
N GLY A 24 12.75 -64.13 55.56
CA GLY A 24 14.12 -64.45 55.11
C GLY A 24 14.42 -65.97 55.14
N GLU A 25 15.42 -66.41 54.34
CA GLU A 25 16.01 -67.77 54.29
C GLU A 25 15.04 -68.90 53.82
N SER A 26 15.46 -69.89 53.03
CA SER A 26 16.77 -70.56 52.99
C SER A 26 17.16 -71.17 51.61
N ASP A 27 18.46 -71.11 51.27
CA ASP A 27 19.33 -72.23 50.82
C ASP A 27 18.91 -73.16 49.64
N GLN A 28 19.75 -73.51 48.64
CA GLN A 28 21.21 -73.35 48.38
C GLN A 28 21.42 -73.07 46.85
N ASP A 29 22.62 -72.92 46.23
CA ASP A 29 24.03 -73.08 46.64
C ASP A 29 24.98 -72.17 45.82
N VAL A 30 26.31 -72.28 46.00
CA VAL A 30 27.30 -71.21 45.67
C VAL A 30 28.45 -71.61 44.70
N GLN A 31 28.73 -70.71 43.73
CA GLN A 31 29.99 -70.51 42.94
C GLN A 31 30.45 -71.48 41.81
N GLY A 32 31.22 -70.89 40.86
CA GLY A 32 32.19 -71.56 39.96
C GLY A 32 31.87 -71.41 38.46
N ILE A 33 32.38 -70.44 37.68
CA ILE A 33 33.80 -70.14 37.32
C ILE A 33 34.57 -71.33 36.72
N ASN A 34 34.65 -71.47 35.38
CA ASN A 34 35.89 -71.22 34.60
C ASN A 34 35.78 -71.36 33.05
N LYS A 35 36.88 -70.98 32.36
CA LYS A 35 37.13 -70.88 30.90
C LYS A 35 37.29 -72.22 30.13
N GLN A 36 37.01 -72.18 28.82
CA GLN A 36 37.84 -72.63 27.66
C GLN A 36 37.45 -71.75 26.44
N SER A 37 38.23 -71.25 25.46
CA SER A 37 39.67 -71.12 25.11
C SER A 37 40.41 -72.24 24.34
N CYS A 38 40.47 -72.13 23.00
CA CYS A 38 41.49 -72.58 21.99
C CYS A 38 41.14 -71.88 20.63
N GLU A 39 41.99 -71.08 19.95
CA GLU A 39 43.19 -71.39 19.10
C GLU A 39 42.85 -71.68 17.61
N SER A 40 43.59 -71.25 16.56
CA SER A 40 44.67 -70.23 16.39
C SER A 40 45.17 -70.12 14.92
N GLU A 41 45.62 -68.93 14.45
CA GLU A 41 46.69 -68.65 13.42
C GLU A 41 46.59 -69.28 11.98
N TYR A 42 46.89 -68.66 10.81
CA TYR A 42 47.79 -67.58 10.30
C TYR A 42 47.24 -66.94 8.97
N VAL A 43 47.98 -66.17 8.15
CA VAL A 43 48.49 -64.77 8.28
C VAL A 43 49.05 -64.21 6.91
N TYR A 44 48.92 -62.90 6.63
CA TYR A 44 49.51 -62.07 5.51
C TYR A 44 49.18 -62.42 4.04
N GLU A 45 48.95 -61.51 3.08
CA GLU A 45 48.92 -60.02 2.94
C GLU A 45 47.84 -59.62 1.89
N GLY A 46 47.45 -58.36 1.60
CA GLY A 46 47.88 -57.03 2.09
C GLY A 46 47.33 -55.85 1.23
N GLN A 47 47.51 -54.61 1.70
CA GLN A 47 47.25 -53.27 1.09
C GLN A 47 45.81 -52.81 0.66
N GLY A 48 45.26 -51.86 1.43
CA GLY A 48 44.41 -50.74 0.98
C GLY A 48 42.88 -50.91 1.06
N SER A 49 42.06 -49.96 1.54
CA SER A 49 42.33 -48.66 2.20
C SER A 49 41.13 -48.21 3.09
N THR A 50 41.43 -47.43 4.14
CA THR A 50 40.59 -46.46 4.92
C THR A 50 39.08 -46.28 4.61
N MET A 51 38.16 -46.07 5.58
CA MET A 51 38.28 -45.74 7.03
C MET A 51 37.00 -46.07 7.83
N HIS A 52 36.97 -45.84 9.16
CA HIS A 52 35.90 -46.27 10.09
C HIS A 52 35.29 -45.13 10.94
N PHE A 53 33.95 -45.17 11.10
CA PHE A 53 33.12 -44.98 12.32
C PHE A 53 33.28 -43.79 13.31
N TYR A 54 32.13 -43.13 13.57
CA TYR A 54 31.46 -42.83 14.87
C TYR A 54 32.26 -42.54 16.16
N GLU A 55 31.83 -41.49 16.90
CA GLU A 55 31.58 -41.56 18.36
C GLU A 55 30.61 -40.46 18.88
N MET A 56 30.15 -40.54 20.14
CA MET A 56 29.09 -39.71 20.76
C MET A 56 29.60 -38.85 21.95
N PHE A 57 28.80 -37.88 22.46
CA PHE A 57 28.22 -37.87 23.84
C PHE A 57 27.71 -36.49 24.37
N VAL A 58 26.37 -36.38 24.55
CA VAL A 58 25.58 -35.89 25.72
C VAL A 58 26.13 -34.82 26.69
N SER A 59 25.34 -33.76 27.01
CA SER A 59 25.18 -33.22 28.40
C SER A 59 24.14 -32.07 28.61
N LEU A 60 23.02 -32.39 29.30
CA LEU A 60 22.25 -31.58 30.29
C LEU A 60 21.28 -30.42 29.92
N GLU A 61 20.21 -30.39 30.74
CA GLU A 61 19.02 -29.50 30.92
C GLU A 61 19.30 -28.07 31.48
N PRO A 62 18.34 -27.08 31.53
CA PRO A 62 16.91 -27.25 31.90
C PRO A 62 15.81 -26.36 31.23
N VAL A 63 14.55 -26.67 31.59
CA VAL A 63 13.26 -26.10 31.11
C VAL A 63 12.91 -24.70 31.69
N PRO A 64 12.03 -23.90 31.03
CA PRO A 64 10.62 -23.85 31.48
C PRO A 64 9.52 -23.77 30.38
N LYS A 65 8.30 -24.20 30.80
CA LYS A 65 6.96 -24.24 30.16
C LYS A 65 6.51 -22.93 29.46
N TYR A 66 5.53 -22.87 28.54
CA TYR A 66 4.23 -23.60 28.35
C TYR A 66 4.07 -24.13 26.89
N TYR A 67 3.36 -25.23 26.57
CA TYR A 67 1.88 -25.41 26.36
C TYR A 67 1.29 -24.41 25.33
N GLU A 68 0.53 -24.79 24.29
CA GLU A 68 -0.23 -26.04 23.95
C GLU A 68 0.20 -26.59 22.55
N GLN A 69 0.14 -27.90 22.20
CA GLN A 69 -1.00 -28.70 21.64
C GLN A 69 -1.77 -27.98 20.50
N THR A 70 -2.00 -28.59 19.32
CA THR A 70 -2.83 -29.80 19.06
C THR A 70 -2.46 -30.51 17.72
N PHE A 71 -2.85 -31.80 17.60
CA PHE A 71 -2.90 -32.76 16.46
C PHE A 71 -2.95 -32.19 15.02
N PHE A 72 -2.45 -32.80 13.94
CA PHE A 72 -1.97 -34.17 13.61
C PHE A 72 -3.02 -35.29 13.44
N LEU A 73 -3.46 -35.54 12.20
CA LEU A 73 -3.98 -36.84 11.72
C LEU A 73 -3.70 -37.02 10.22
N ASN A 74 -3.78 -38.25 9.72
CA ASN A 74 -3.16 -38.72 8.46
C ASN A 74 -3.80 -40.06 8.04
N ARG A 75 -3.78 -40.41 6.73
CA ARG A 75 -4.19 -41.72 6.11
C ARG A 75 -5.71 -42.04 6.14
N LEU A 76 -6.30 -42.88 5.26
CA LEU A 76 -5.83 -43.61 4.04
C LEU A 76 -7.02 -44.02 3.11
N PHE A 77 -6.74 -44.88 2.12
CA PHE A 77 -7.62 -45.54 1.12
C PHE A 77 -8.05 -44.63 -0.05
N LYS A 78 -7.80 -44.91 -1.35
CA LYS A 78 -7.41 -46.12 -2.13
C LYS A 78 -8.52 -47.14 -2.40
N THR A 79 -9.17 -47.05 -3.57
CA THR A 79 -9.55 -48.16 -4.48
C THR A 79 -9.88 -47.66 -5.90
N GLU A 80 -9.63 -48.55 -6.87
CA GLU A 80 -9.60 -48.41 -8.33
C GLU A 80 -10.71 -47.58 -9.05
N GLY A 81 -10.28 -46.92 -10.13
CA GLY A 81 -11.16 -46.27 -11.09
C GLY A 81 -11.74 -47.16 -12.21
N PHE A 82 -12.34 -46.49 -13.20
CA PHE A 82 -12.87 -47.07 -14.43
C PHE A 82 -12.51 -46.20 -15.64
N TYR A 83 -12.03 -46.84 -16.70
CA TYR A 83 -11.69 -46.17 -17.96
C TYR A 83 -12.93 -45.77 -18.78
N PHE A 84 -12.88 -44.59 -19.42
CA PHE A 84 -13.70 -44.27 -20.59
C PHE A 84 -12.84 -44.13 -21.85
N GLN A 85 -12.62 -45.25 -22.54
CA GLN A 85 -11.95 -45.25 -23.85
C GLN A 85 -12.96 -44.93 -24.96
N VAL A 86 -12.83 -43.78 -25.61
CA VAL A 86 -13.69 -43.39 -26.74
C VAL A 86 -13.22 -44.07 -28.02
N PHE A 87 -14.02 -45.00 -28.54
CA PHE A 87 -13.90 -45.49 -29.92
C PHE A 87 -15.20 -45.22 -30.70
N GLU A 88 -15.03 -44.74 -31.93
CA GLU A 88 -16.11 -44.61 -32.92
C GLU A 88 -16.43 -45.99 -33.51
N GLU A 89 -17.72 -46.37 -33.61
CA GLU A 89 -18.32 -46.80 -34.88
C GLU A 89 -19.86 -46.93 -34.79
N GLU A 90 -20.51 -47.19 -35.93
CA GLU A 90 -21.95 -46.96 -36.15
C GLU A 90 -22.86 -48.19 -35.92
N ASN A 91 -24.15 -47.90 -35.64
CA ASN A 91 -25.39 -48.62 -36.01
C ASN A 91 -26.28 -49.18 -34.87
N LEU A 92 -27.50 -48.64 -34.82
CA LEU A 92 -28.65 -49.21 -34.12
C LEU A 92 -29.39 -50.24 -35.00
N VAL A 93 -29.46 -51.51 -34.57
CA VAL A 93 -30.54 -52.44 -34.95
C VAL A 93 -30.97 -53.25 -33.73
N SER A 94 -32.25 -53.21 -33.38
CA SER A 94 -32.85 -53.89 -32.22
C SER A 94 -33.79 -55.03 -32.62
N PHE A 95 -33.92 -56.07 -31.78
CA PHE A 95 -35.10 -56.96 -31.64
C PHE A 95 -34.92 -57.82 -30.36
N ILE A 96 -35.55 -57.50 -29.21
CA ILE A 96 -36.87 -57.99 -28.72
C ILE A 96 -36.97 -59.54 -28.77
N VAL A 97 -37.19 -60.28 -27.66
CA VAL A 97 -38.45 -60.64 -26.96
C VAL A 97 -38.06 -61.26 -25.59
N SER A 98 -38.63 -60.94 -24.41
CA SER A 98 -39.97 -61.40 -23.96
C SER A 98 -40.47 -60.76 -22.64
N LYS A 99 -41.73 -60.93 -22.13
CA LYS A 99 -43.09 -60.87 -22.75
C LYS A 99 -44.24 -61.09 -21.72
N ALA A 100 -45.04 -60.06 -21.43
CA ALA A 100 -46.42 -60.19 -20.90
C ALA A 100 -47.30 -59.02 -21.42
N LEU A 101 -48.22 -59.22 -22.39
CA LEU A 101 -49.62 -59.66 -22.25
C LEU A 101 -50.54 -58.72 -21.43
N PHE A 102 -51.64 -58.13 -21.93
CA PHE A 102 -52.09 -57.74 -23.29
C PHE A 102 -53.38 -56.88 -23.20
N SER A 103 -53.72 -56.14 -24.27
CA SER A 103 -55.05 -55.57 -24.65
C SER A 103 -55.40 -54.10 -24.30
N GLN A 104 -56.05 -53.29 -25.15
CA GLN A 104 -56.38 -53.43 -26.60
C GLN A 104 -56.71 -52.06 -27.28
N LEU A 105 -55.93 -51.65 -28.31
CA LEU A 105 -56.33 -50.87 -29.52
C LEU A 105 -56.83 -49.38 -29.40
N PRO A 106 -56.83 -48.54 -30.48
CA PRO A 106 -55.78 -48.36 -31.51
C PRO A 106 -55.55 -46.91 -32.08
N VAL A 107 -54.27 -46.54 -32.33
CA VAL A 107 -53.66 -45.93 -33.56
C VAL A 107 -54.28 -44.69 -34.28
N ALA A 108 -53.47 -43.62 -34.50
CA ALA A 108 -53.37 -42.85 -35.78
C ALA A 108 -52.16 -41.85 -35.91
N LEU A 109 -51.26 -42.09 -36.87
CA LEU A 109 -50.40 -41.23 -37.76
C LEU A 109 -49.91 -39.79 -37.38
N VAL A 110 -48.83 -39.17 -37.95
CA VAL A 110 -47.48 -39.56 -38.53
C VAL A 110 -46.81 -38.34 -39.25
N HIS A 111 -45.45 -38.26 -39.27
CA HIS A 111 -44.56 -37.38 -40.10
C HIS A 111 -44.55 -35.84 -39.79
N GLU A 112 -43.53 -35.01 -40.16
CA GLU A 112 -42.46 -35.12 -41.20
C GLU A 112 -41.14 -34.32 -40.89
N TYR A 113 -39.96 -34.97 -41.04
CA TYR A 113 -38.58 -34.56 -41.46
C TYR A 113 -37.84 -33.20 -41.17
N PHE A 114 -36.51 -33.23 -41.36
CA PHE A 114 -35.46 -32.16 -41.28
C PHE A 114 -35.04 -31.64 -42.70
N GLU A 115 -34.08 -30.72 -42.98
CA GLU A 115 -32.98 -30.08 -42.21
C GLU A 115 -32.89 -28.53 -42.43
N GLU A 116 -31.85 -27.78 -42.91
CA GLU A 116 -30.59 -28.04 -43.65
C GLU A 116 -29.50 -26.94 -43.41
N ALA A 117 -28.23 -27.35 -43.15
CA ALA A 117 -26.94 -26.65 -43.40
C ALA A 117 -26.33 -25.58 -42.44
N HIS A 118 -24.99 -25.68 -42.28
CA HIS A 118 -24.10 -24.74 -41.56
C HIS A 118 -23.43 -23.70 -42.49
N ALA A 119 -22.91 -22.62 -41.88
CA ALA A 119 -21.91 -21.67 -42.40
C ALA A 119 -22.23 -20.79 -43.64
N ASN A 120 -22.45 -19.49 -43.38
CA ASN A 120 -21.74 -18.39 -44.06
C ASN A 120 -21.82 -17.08 -43.26
N GLN A 121 -20.71 -16.35 -43.12
CA GLN A 121 -20.62 -15.12 -42.34
C GLN A 121 -21.16 -13.88 -43.10
N ARG A 122 -21.81 -12.96 -42.37
CA ARG A 122 -21.60 -11.50 -42.51
C ARG A 122 -22.13 -10.73 -41.30
N ALA A 123 -21.53 -9.56 -41.04
CA ALA A 123 -21.66 -8.80 -39.80
C ALA A 123 -22.72 -7.68 -39.83
N LEU A 124 -22.79 -6.92 -38.72
CA LEU A 124 -23.80 -5.93 -38.27
C LEU A 124 -24.95 -6.58 -37.47
N SER A 125 -25.36 -6.06 -36.30
CA SER A 125 -24.81 -4.97 -35.46
C SER A 125 -25.37 -5.08 -34.02
N LEU A 126 -24.91 -4.26 -33.06
CA LEU A 126 -25.46 -4.26 -31.69
C LEU A 126 -26.92 -3.77 -31.66
N GLU A 127 -27.84 -4.68 -31.35
CA GLU A 127 -29.09 -4.52 -30.58
C GLU A 127 -29.69 -5.94 -30.35
N GLU A 128 -30.63 -6.09 -29.41
CA GLU A 128 -31.42 -7.32 -29.16
C GLU A 128 -30.68 -8.62 -28.71
N ARG A 129 -30.29 -8.74 -27.42
CA ARG A 129 -30.05 -10.08 -26.80
C ARG A 129 -30.26 -10.21 -25.28
N ASP A 130 -31.38 -9.70 -24.76
CA ASP A 130 -31.95 -10.13 -23.47
C ASP A 130 -32.92 -11.32 -23.66
N ASP A 131 -33.47 -11.84 -22.56
CA ASP A 131 -34.45 -12.95 -22.44
C ASP A 131 -34.02 -14.32 -23.00
N TYR A 132 -33.38 -15.15 -22.14
CA TYR A 132 -33.55 -16.61 -22.20
C TYR A 132 -33.29 -17.30 -20.84
N LEU A 133 -34.05 -16.95 -19.79
CA LEU A 133 -33.94 -17.60 -18.48
C LEU A 133 -35.26 -17.61 -17.69
N SER A 134 -36.17 -18.54 -18.03
CA SER A 134 -37.06 -19.25 -17.08
C SER A 134 -38.15 -20.07 -17.79
N MET A 135 -38.22 -21.38 -17.50
CA MET A 135 -39.42 -22.08 -16.99
C MET A 135 -39.24 -23.61 -17.02
N TYR A 136 -39.11 -24.20 -15.83
CA TYR A 136 -39.90 -25.38 -15.48
C TYR A 136 -40.62 -25.11 -14.16
N LYS A 137 -41.92 -25.40 -14.09
CA LYS A 137 -42.74 -25.18 -12.90
C LYS A 137 -43.96 -26.09 -12.94
N ILE A 138 -44.01 -27.06 -12.03
CA ILE A 138 -45.18 -27.90 -11.76
C ILE A 138 -45.77 -27.47 -10.40
N ILE A 139 -47.07 -27.70 -10.20
CA ILE A 139 -47.89 -26.96 -9.23
C ILE A 139 -48.63 -27.93 -8.30
N THR A 140 -48.66 -27.63 -7.00
CA THR A 140 -49.79 -27.94 -6.13
C THR A 140 -50.32 -26.66 -5.46
N PRO A 141 -51.65 -26.50 -5.25
CA PRO A 141 -52.24 -25.20 -4.89
C PRO A 141 -52.77 -25.12 -3.45
N GLY A 142 -52.65 -23.94 -2.80
CA GLY A 142 -53.59 -23.56 -1.73
C GLY A 142 -53.05 -22.84 -0.49
N LYS A 143 -52.54 -21.61 -0.63
CA LYS A 143 -52.55 -20.58 0.43
C LYS A 143 -52.45 -19.19 -0.18
N ASP A 144 -53.05 -18.19 0.48
CA ASP A 144 -53.10 -16.80 0.01
C ASP A 144 -51.75 -16.08 0.25
N TRP A 145 -51.08 -15.67 -0.83
CA TRP A 145 -49.84 -14.88 -0.77
C TRP A 145 -50.14 -13.40 -1.03
N THR A 146 -50.74 -12.73 -0.03
CA THR A 146 -50.96 -11.27 -0.04
C THR A 146 -50.41 -10.56 1.20
N LYS A 147 -49.32 -11.10 1.78
CA LYS A 147 -48.31 -10.38 2.59
C LYS A 147 -47.16 -11.29 3.03
N VAL A 148 -46.05 -11.28 2.30
CA VAL A 148 -44.69 -11.53 2.81
C VAL A 148 -43.75 -10.63 2.01
N GLU A 149 -43.08 -9.70 2.68
CA GLU A 149 -41.86 -9.04 2.22
C GLU A 149 -40.70 -9.67 3.01
N GLY A 150 -39.47 -9.63 2.49
CA GLY A 150 -38.28 -10.05 3.25
C GLY A 150 -37.94 -11.53 3.18
N TYR A 151 -37.57 -12.02 1.99
CA TYR A 151 -36.56 -13.07 1.85
C TYR A 151 -35.63 -12.71 0.69
N ARG A 152 -34.45 -12.20 1.04
CA ARG A 152 -33.21 -12.27 0.27
C ARG A 152 -32.18 -12.89 1.20
N GLU A 153 -31.28 -13.70 0.67
CA GLU A 153 -30.12 -14.15 1.43
C GLU A 153 -29.26 -12.93 1.77
N ILE A 154 -28.85 -12.84 3.04
CA ILE A 154 -27.87 -11.87 3.51
C ILE A 154 -26.74 -12.70 4.11
N LEU A 155 -25.69 -12.91 3.34
CA LEU A 155 -24.35 -13.02 3.92
C LEU A 155 -23.96 -11.58 4.29
N PHE A 156 -23.48 -11.36 5.52
CA PHE A 156 -23.05 -10.03 5.98
C PHE A 156 -21.67 -9.64 5.41
N ALA A 157 -21.59 -9.52 4.08
CA ALA A 157 -20.98 -8.30 3.55
C ALA A 157 -21.98 -7.16 3.84
N PRO A 158 -21.53 -5.97 4.27
CA PRO A 158 -22.45 -4.89 4.63
C PRO A 158 -23.37 -4.53 3.45
N THR A 159 -24.68 -4.50 3.72
CA THR A 159 -25.72 -4.39 2.69
C THR A 159 -25.68 -3.06 1.94
N THR A 160 -26.23 -3.04 0.73
CA THR A 160 -26.19 -1.92 -0.22
C THR A 160 -27.07 -0.72 0.17
N GLU A 161 -26.85 -0.16 1.36
CA GLU A 161 -27.40 1.15 1.79
C GLU A 161 -26.33 2.25 1.85
N ASN A 162 -25.05 1.92 1.67
CA ASN A 162 -23.92 2.85 1.54
C ASN A 162 -23.93 3.66 0.21
N GLY A 163 -25.04 4.35 -0.08
CA GLY A 163 -25.25 5.15 -1.28
C GLY A 163 -25.00 6.64 -1.08
N THR A 164 -25.05 7.13 0.16
CA THR A 164 -24.79 8.53 0.52
C THR A 164 -23.62 8.65 1.49
N CYS A 165 -23.06 9.85 1.63
CA CYS A 165 -22.00 10.10 2.61
C CYS A 165 -22.48 9.91 4.05
N GLU A 166 -23.77 10.16 4.35
CA GLU A 166 -24.32 9.99 5.71
C GLU A 166 -24.26 8.52 6.17
N ASP A 167 -24.14 7.59 5.22
CA ASP A 167 -24.06 6.14 5.39
C ASP A 167 -22.62 5.59 5.26
N ALA A 168 -21.60 6.46 5.21
CA ALA A 168 -20.21 6.09 4.93
C ALA A 168 -19.60 5.15 5.98
N LEU A 169 -18.84 4.14 5.52
CA LEU A 169 -18.26 3.11 6.39
C LEU A 169 -16.85 3.49 6.90
N PRO A 170 -16.53 3.28 8.18
CA PRO A 170 -15.18 3.48 8.71
C PRO A 170 -14.18 2.47 8.11
N PHE A 171 -13.00 2.93 7.72
CA PHE A 171 -11.85 2.08 7.37
C PHE A 171 -10.54 2.59 7.98
N CYS A 172 -9.56 1.70 8.11
CA CYS A 172 -8.18 2.03 8.42
C CYS A 172 -7.24 1.16 7.57
N THR A 173 -5.98 1.58 7.41
CA THR A 173 -5.00 0.91 6.54
C THR A 173 -4.18 -0.18 7.25
N GLY A 174 -4.48 -0.47 8.52
CA GLY A 174 -3.73 -1.39 9.37
C GLY A 174 -4.39 -2.75 9.63
N THR A 175 -5.47 -3.09 8.92
CA THR A 175 -6.31 -4.27 9.18
C THR A 175 -6.79 -4.94 7.89
N ASN A 176 -6.87 -6.28 7.88
CA ASN A 176 -7.35 -7.09 6.75
C ASN A 176 -8.89 -7.09 6.62
N TYR A 177 -9.54 -5.94 6.79
CA TYR A 177 -10.99 -5.82 6.64
C TYR A 177 -11.35 -5.64 5.15
N THR A 178 -12.29 -6.44 4.64
CA THR A 178 -12.75 -6.38 3.25
C THR A 178 -14.05 -5.59 3.13
N PHE A 179 -14.10 -4.66 2.18
CA PHE A 179 -15.22 -3.73 2.02
C PHE A 179 -15.91 -3.93 0.67
N PRO A 180 -17.23 -4.14 0.58
CA PRO A 180 -17.87 -4.40 -0.72
C PRO A 180 -17.95 -3.12 -1.57
N ALA A 181 -17.62 -3.24 -2.86
CA ALA A 181 -17.85 -2.18 -3.83
C ALA A 181 -19.36 -1.91 -4.01
N GLY A 182 -19.71 -0.69 -4.41
CA GLY A 182 -21.10 -0.36 -4.72
C GLY A 182 -21.61 -1.17 -5.92
N VAL A 183 -22.79 -1.77 -5.81
CA VAL A 183 -23.45 -2.52 -6.90
C VAL A 183 -24.93 -2.12 -6.93
N GLY A 184 -25.41 -1.67 -8.09
CA GLY A 184 -26.79 -1.24 -8.28
C GLY A 184 -27.21 0.03 -7.51
N SER A 185 -26.29 0.70 -6.79
CA SER A 185 -26.55 1.96 -6.07
C SER A 185 -26.75 3.17 -6.99
N GLY A 186 -26.56 3.00 -8.31
CA GLY A 186 -27.02 3.96 -9.32
C GLY A 186 -25.99 5.05 -9.62
N SER A 187 -26.21 6.26 -9.10
CA SER A 187 -25.32 7.42 -9.30
C SER A 187 -25.11 8.18 -7.99
N GLY A 188 -23.93 8.78 -7.82
CA GLY A 188 -23.60 9.62 -6.66
C GLY A 188 -24.66 10.68 -6.31
N GLN A 189 -24.82 10.93 -5.00
CA GLN A 189 -25.77 11.90 -4.45
C GLN A 189 -25.60 13.32 -5.04
N SER A 190 -26.69 14.09 -5.09
CA SER A 190 -26.66 15.44 -5.66
C SER A 190 -26.25 16.48 -4.62
N GLY A 191 -25.06 17.06 -4.77
CA GLY A 191 -24.55 18.12 -3.88
C GLY A 191 -23.03 18.23 -3.83
N PRO A 192 -22.29 17.12 -3.63
CA PRO A 192 -20.82 17.14 -3.52
C PRO A 192 -20.11 17.59 -4.79
N CYS A 193 -18.89 18.12 -4.62
CA CYS A 193 -17.96 18.37 -5.70
C CYS A 193 -17.06 17.15 -5.92
N TYR A 194 -17.34 16.38 -6.96
CA TYR A 194 -16.63 15.15 -7.33
C TYR A 194 -15.33 15.36 -8.14
N ASP A 195 -14.89 16.62 -8.27
CA ASP A 195 -13.69 17.06 -8.97
C ASP A 195 -13.42 16.37 -10.31
N CYS A 196 -12.48 15.42 -10.35
CA CYS A 196 -12.05 14.71 -11.55
C CYS A 196 -13.05 13.68 -12.08
N LEU A 197 -13.96 13.15 -11.24
CA LEU A 197 -14.90 12.08 -11.61
C LEU A 197 -15.95 12.58 -12.61
N GLN A 198 -15.86 12.13 -13.87
CA GLN A 198 -16.79 12.56 -14.92
C GLN A 198 -18.19 11.95 -14.75
N THR A 199 -18.26 10.78 -14.12
CA THR A 199 -19.49 10.07 -13.74
C THR A 199 -19.26 9.35 -12.42
N THR A 200 -20.30 9.18 -11.61
CA THR A 200 -20.22 8.50 -10.31
C THR A 200 -21.10 7.24 -10.25
N PRO A 201 -20.88 6.23 -11.12
CA PRO A 201 -21.68 5.01 -11.15
C PRO A 201 -21.46 4.16 -9.89
N ASN A 202 -22.55 3.59 -9.38
CA ASN A 202 -22.57 2.65 -8.25
C ASN A 202 -21.64 3.08 -7.09
N PRO A 203 -21.92 4.24 -6.45
CA PRO A 203 -21.10 4.76 -5.37
C PRO A 203 -21.08 3.83 -4.14
N ALA A 204 -19.95 3.84 -3.43
CA ALA A 204 -19.80 3.40 -2.05
C ALA A 204 -18.94 4.42 -1.28
N TRP A 205 -19.38 4.84 -0.10
CA TRP A 205 -18.72 5.86 0.71
C TRP A 205 -17.98 5.28 1.92
N TYR A 206 -16.87 5.90 2.24
CA TYR A 206 -15.96 5.49 3.29
C TYR A 206 -15.48 6.71 4.09
N TYR A 207 -15.06 6.51 5.32
CA TYR A 207 -14.32 7.50 6.07
C TYR A 207 -13.17 6.89 6.86
N MET A 208 -12.14 7.69 7.09
CA MET A 208 -11.00 7.32 7.94
C MET A 208 -10.71 8.43 8.93
N LYS A 209 -9.92 8.09 9.95
CA LYS A 209 -9.42 9.01 10.96
C LYS A 209 -7.90 8.90 11.06
N ILE A 210 -7.22 10.02 11.22
CA ILE A 210 -5.76 10.04 11.38
C ILE A 210 -5.37 9.70 12.84
N GLY A 211 -4.40 8.79 12.98
CA GLY A 211 -3.72 8.45 14.22
C GLY A 211 -2.49 9.33 14.42
N ASP A 212 -1.33 8.88 13.96
CA ASP A 212 -0.09 9.66 14.00
C ASP A 212 -0.07 10.68 12.84
N PRO A 213 0.39 11.93 13.07
CA PRO A 213 0.33 13.00 12.09
C PRO A 213 1.45 12.88 11.04
N GLY A 214 1.11 13.10 9.77
CA GLY A 214 2.08 13.06 8.68
C GLY A 214 1.44 12.95 7.30
N ASN A 215 2.23 12.60 6.30
CA ASN A 215 1.71 12.16 5.00
C ASN A 215 1.26 10.70 5.10
N ILE A 216 0.22 10.31 4.37
CA ILE A 216 -0.31 8.95 4.27
C ILE A 216 -0.61 8.68 2.80
N ILE A 217 -0.15 7.56 2.26
CA ILE A 217 -0.40 7.13 0.86
C ILE A 217 -1.21 5.85 0.92
N ILE A 218 -2.46 5.89 0.45
CA ILE A 218 -3.41 4.77 0.52
C ILE A 218 -3.57 4.16 -0.87
N TYR A 219 -3.04 2.94 -1.02
CA TYR A 219 -3.29 2.09 -2.17
C TYR A 219 -4.62 1.37 -1.99
N MET A 220 -5.38 1.28 -3.08
CA MET A 220 -6.75 0.75 -3.12
C MET A 220 -6.87 -0.22 -4.29
N TYR A 221 -7.46 -1.39 -4.10
CA TYR A 221 -7.65 -2.33 -5.21
C TYR A 221 -8.87 -3.23 -5.04
N SER A 222 -9.46 -3.62 -6.17
CA SER A 222 -10.64 -4.49 -6.22
C SER A 222 -10.29 -5.97 -6.42
N THR A 223 -11.04 -6.85 -5.75
CA THR A 223 -10.96 -8.31 -5.90
C THR A 223 -12.37 -8.92 -6.09
N PRO A 224 -12.68 -9.54 -7.24
CA PRO A 224 -11.88 -9.60 -8.48
C PRO A 224 -11.59 -8.21 -9.07
N SER A 225 -10.55 -8.14 -9.89
CA SER A 225 -10.04 -6.88 -10.44
C SER A 225 -10.99 -6.27 -11.47
N TYR A 226 -11.76 -5.27 -11.02
CA TYR A 226 -12.68 -4.47 -11.81
C TYR A 226 -12.46 -2.97 -11.62
N ASP A 227 -12.79 -2.22 -12.65
CA ASP A 227 -12.69 -0.77 -12.80
C ASP A 227 -13.28 0.03 -11.61
N ILE A 228 -12.44 0.81 -10.92
CA ILE A 228 -12.80 1.62 -9.75
C ILE A 228 -12.17 3.02 -9.80
N ASP A 229 -12.99 4.07 -9.78
CA ASP A 229 -12.53 5.46 -9.61
C ASP A 229 -12.72 5.94 -8.14
N PHE A 230 -12.09 7.04 -7.74
CA PHE A 230 -12.29 7.62 -6.39
C PHE A 230 -12.22 9.15 -6.32
N CYS A 231 -12.81 9.73 -5.26
CA CYS A 231 -12.59 11.11 -4.84
C CYS A 231 -12.54 11.20 -3.31
N CYS A 232 -11.56 11.93 -2.76
CA CYS A 232 -11.30 12.06 -1.34
C CYS A 232 -11.40 13.52 -0.88
N TRP A 233 -12.04 13.76 0.28
CA TRP A 233 -12.22 15.08 0.87
C TRP A 233 -11.75 15.13 2.34
N GLY A 234 -11.24 16.28 2.78
CA GLY A 234 -10.86 16.52 4.18
C GLY A 234 -9.98 17.76 4.39
N PRO A 235 -9.38 17.92 5.58
CA PRO A 235 -9.77 17.24 6.83
C PRO A 235 -11.11 17.80 7.37
N PHE A 236 -11.78 17.04 8.24
CA PHE A 236 -13.01 17.42 8.94
C PHE A 236 -12.92 17.09 10.44
N ASP A 237 -13.62 17.84 11.29
CA ASP A 237 -13.65 17.62 12.75
C ASP A 237 -14.37 16.31 13.16
N ASN A 238 -15.29 15.82 12.32
CA ASN A 238 -16.01 14.54 12.46
C ASN A 238 -16.61 14.12 11.10
N PRO A 239 -16.95 12.84 10.88
CA PRO A 239 -17.39 12.35 9.56
C PRO A 239 -18.85 12.70 9.22
N TYR A 240 -19.71 12.93 10.23
CA TYR A 240 -21.14 13.19 10.01
C TYR A 240 -21.41 14.62 9.51
N ASP A 241 -20.77 15.63 10.09
CA ASP A 241 -20.88 17.01 9.61
C ASP A 241 -20.17 17.22 8.25
N ALA A 242 -19.20 16.36 7.92
CA ALA A 242 -18.41 16.43 6.68
C ALA A 242 -19.26 16.29 5.41
N CYS A 243 -20.31 15.48 5.45
CA CYS A 243 -21.19 15.23 4.30
C CYS A 243 -21.91 16.48 3.80
N SER A 244 -22.10 17.48 4.67
CA SER A 244 -22.64 18.80 4.30
C SER A 244 -21.59 19.78 3.74
N GLN A 245 -20.32 19.36 3.70
CA GLN A 245 -19.13 20.19 3.44
C GLN A 245 -18.21 19.61 2.35
N LEU A 246 -18.72 18.70 1.51
CA LEU A 246 -17.98 18.08 0.39
C LEU A 246 -17.83 19.05 -0.81
N THR A 247 -17.16 20.18 -0.61
CA THR A 247 -16.93 21.22 -1.61
C THR A 247 -15.58 21.06 -2.31
N CYS A 248 -15.38 21.73 -3.45
CA CYS A 248 -14.17 21.54 -4.27
C CYS A 248 -12.88 21.99 -3.54
N ASP A 249 -12.97 22.98 -2.65
CA ASP A 249 -11.89 23.43 -1.76
C ASP A 249 -11.59 22.48 -0.60
N LYS A 250 -12.36 21.40 -0.48
CA LYS A 250 -12.15 20.29 0.46
C LYS A 250 -11.69 19.00 -0.20
N VAL A 251 -11.57 18.95 -1.52
CA VAL A 251 -10.99 17.79 -2.24
C VAL A 251 -9.50 17.73 -1.91
N VAL A 252 -9.02 16.54 -1.59
CA VAL A 252 -7.64 16.26 -1.19
C VAL A 252 -6.91 15.51 -2.29
N ASP A 253 -7.59 14.50 -2.88
CA ASP A 253 -7.11 13.74 -4.02
C ASP A 253 -8.30 13.13 -4.80
N CYS A 254 -8.10 12.81 -6.08
CA CYS A 254 -9.11 12.28 -6.97
C CYS A 254 -8.46 11.57 -8.17
N SER A 255 -8.97 10.39 -8.53
CA SER A 255 -8.58 9.69 -9.76
C SER A 255 -9.80 9.23 -10.55
N TYR A 256 -9.70 9.34 -11.88
CA TYR A 256 -10.69 8.88 -12.85
C TYR A 256 -9.96 8.13 -13.96
N SER A 257 -9.97 6.81 -13.88
CA SER A 257 -8.93 5.94 -14.43
C SER A 257 -9.49 4.54 -14.64
N ALA A 258 -9.14 3.90 -15.76
CA ALA A 258 -9.69 2.61 -16.17
C ALA A 258 -9.03 1.41 -15.44
N ALA A 259 -8.66 1.58 -14.17
CA ALA A 259 -7.84 0.66 -13.40
C ALA A 259 -8.64 -0.04 -12.30
N ALA A 260 -8.24 -1.27 -11.99
CA ALA A 260 -8.72 -1.99 -10.80
C ALA A 260 -7.95 -1.61 -9.51
N THR A 261 -7.08 -0.60 -9.61
CA THR A 261 -6.07 -0.24 -8.61
C THR A 261 -5.85 1.27 -8.62
N GLU A 262 -6.04 1.93 -7.49
CA GLU A 262 -5.94 3.38 -7.35
C GLU A 262 -5.07 3.78 -6.15
N THR A 263 -4.69 5.05 -6.05
CA THR A 263 -3.91 5.57 -4.92
C THR A 263 -4.41 6.94 -4.51
N CYS A 264 -4.67 7.12 -3.21
CA CYS A 264 -5.08 8.37 -2.59
C CYS A 264 -3.96 8.91 -1.68
N ASP A 265 -3.41 10.07 -2.03
CA ASP A 265 -2.42 10.79 -1.24
C ASP A 265 -3.08 11.75 -0.24
N ILE A 266 -2.68 11.68 1.03
CA ILE A 266 -3.00 12.69 2.06
C ILE A 266 -1.72 13.34 2.55
N TYR A 267 -1.60 14.65 2.34
CA TYR A 267 -0.45 15.45 2.74
C TYR A 267 -0.69 16.12 4.10
N ASN A 268 0.22 15.88 5.06
CA ASN A 268 0.22 16.51 6.39
C ASN A 268 -1.12 16.41 7.17
N GLY A 269 -1.78 15.25 7.16
CA GLY A 269 -2.92 15.00 8.05
C GLY A 269 -2.52 15.07 9.52
N GLN A 270 -3.36 15.66 10.37
CA GLN A 270 -3.12 15.80 11.81
C GLN A 270 -3.90 14.75 12.60
N THR A 271 -3.40 14.35 13.78
CA THR A 271 -4.11 13.46 14.70
C THR A 271 -5.54 13.95 14.96
N ASP A 272 -6.49 13.01 14.95
CA ASP A 272 -7.93 13.23 15.06
C ASP A 272 -8.65 13.88 13.85
N ASP A 273 -7.95 14.28 12.78
CA ASP A 273 -8.60 14.68 11.51
C ASP A 273 -9.38 13.50 10.89
N TYR A 274 -10.56 13.78 10.32
CA TYR A 274 -11.35 12.84 9.53
C TYR A 274 -11.31 13.17 8.04
N TYR A 275 -11.33 12.15 7.20
CA TYR A 275 -11.39 12.25 5.74
C TYR A 275 -12.52 11.37 5.20
N ILE A 276 -13.25 11.87 4.20
CA ILE A 276 -14.32 11.15 3.48
C ILE A 276 -13.78 10.69 2.14
N LEU A 277 -14.11 9.48 1.72
CA LEU A 277 -13.68 8.87 0.47
C LEU A 277 -14.89 8.27 -0.25
N LEU A 278 -15.14 8.68 -1.49
CA LEU A 278 -16.05 7.99 -2.41
C LEU A 278 -15.24 7.07 -3.30
N ILE A 279 -15.71 5.84 -3.51
CA ILE A 279 -15.28 4.95 -4.59
C ILE A 279 -16.49 4.66 -5.50
N THR A 280 -16.27 4.63 -6.82
CA THR A 280 -17.31 4.36 -7.81
C THR A 280 -16.96 3.15 -8.67
N ASN A 281 -17.88 2.18 -8.73
CA ASN A 281 -17.70 0.93 -9.45
C ASN A 281 -18.32 1.04 -10.85
N TYR A 282 -17.48 1.35 -11.84
CA TYR A 282 -17.91 1.52 -13.22
C TYR A 282 -18.41 0.20 -13.84
N SER A 283 -17.86 -0.94 -13.40
CA SER A 283 -18.22 -2.27 -13.91
C SER A 283 -19.61 -2.77 -13.49
N ASN A 284 -20.16 -2.24 -12.39
CA ASN A 284 -21.36 -2.75 -11.70
C ASN A 284 -21.28 -4.26 -11.36
N GLN A 285 -20.08 -4.83 -11.22
CA GLN A 285 -19.85 -6.21 -10.77
C GLN A 285 -19.59 -6.25 -9.27
N SER A 286 -19.88 -7.39 -8.63
CA SER A 286 -19.57 -7.59 -7.21
C SER A 286 -18.08 -7.86 -7.01
N CYS A 287 -17.42 -7.00 -6.23
CA CYS A 287 -16.03 -7.17 -5.79
C CYS A 287 -15.82 -6.52 -4.42
N ASN A 288 -14.73 -6.89 -3.76
CA ASN A 288 -14.28 -6.28 -2.52
C ASN A 288 -13.20 -5.23 -2.84
N ILE A 289 -13.34 -4.04 -2.27
CA ILE A 289 -12.27 -3.05 -2.13
C ILE A 289 -11.39 -3.45 -0.95
N ASN A 290 -10.08 -3.33 -1.16
CA ASN A 290 -9.03 -3.58 -0.19
C ASN A 290 -8.21 -2.29 -0.06
N PHE A 291 -7.88 -1.89 1.17
CA PHE A 291 -7.12 -0.68 1.48
C PHE A 291 -5.79 -1.04 2.14
N SER A 292 -4.67 -0.49 1.66
CA SER A 292 -3.37 -0.64 2.32
C SER A 292 -2.57 0.66 2.26
N GLN A 293 -1.78 0.94 3.30
CA GLN A 293 -0.88 2.10 3.29
C GLN A 293 0.47 1.70 2.71
N THR A 294 0.77 2.17 1.51
CA THR A 294 2.02 1.86 0.79
C THR A 294 3.12 2.89 1.05
N GLY A 295 2.82 4.01 1.71
CA GLY A 295 3.80 5.02 2.05
C GLY A 295 3.31 6.11 3.00
N GLY A 296 4.17 7.11 3.21
CA GLY A 296 3.96 8.19 4.17
C GLY A 296 4.60 7.93 5.54
N ASN A 297 4.41 8.90 6.44
CA ASN A 297 4.97 8.92 7.81
C ASN A 297 3.89 9.02 8.91
N GLY A 298 2.63 9.30 8.55
CA GLY A 298 1.49 9.24 9.46
C GLY A 298 0.84 7.86 9.48
N THR A 299 -0.18 7.67 10.30
CA THR A 299 -0.95 6.41 10.41
C THR A 299 -2.46 6.69 10.47
N THR A 300 -3.29 5.73 10.07
CA THR A 300 -4.75 5.79 10.34
C THR A 300 -5.06 5.20 11.72
N ASN A 301 -6.01 5.77 12.45
CA ASN A 301 -6.48 5.23 13.71
C ASN A 301 -7.56 4.14 13.48
N CYS A 302 -7.25 2.89 13.82
CA CYS A 302 -8.16 1.75 13.68
C CYS A 302 -9.20 1.60 14.80
N ASP A 303 -9.16 2.41 15.87
CA ASP A 303 -10.19 2.41 16.94
C ASP A 303 -11.59 2.83 16.43
N ILE A 304 -11.70 3.30 15.18
CA ILE A 304 -12.95 3.71 14.53
C ILE A 304 -13.70 2.56 13.84
N LEU A 305 -13.06 1.39 13.67
CA LEU A 305 -13.68 0.24 13.01
C LEU A 305 -14.84 -0.32 13.85
N PRO A 306 -15.85 -0.96 13.22
CA PRO A 306 -16.80 -1.78 13.95
C PRO A 306 -16.05 -2.88 14.71
N PRO A 307 -16.48 -3.24 15.93
CA PRO A 307 -15.83 -4.29 16.70
C PRO A 307 -16.03 -5.66 16.04
N GLU A 308 -15.02 -6.52 16.15
CA GLU A 308 -15.17 -7.92 15.76
C GLU A 308 -16.21 -8.62 16.65
N ALA A 309 -17.19 -9.23 15.99
CA ALA A 309 -18.26 -10.02 16.58
C ALA A 309 -18.41 -11.34 15.80
N SER A 310 -18.66 -12.44 16.51
CA SER A 310 -18.83 -13.76 15.91
C SER A 310 -19.74 -14.65 16.76
N SER A 311 -20.03 -15.86 16.27
CA SER A 311 -20.80 -16.87 17.01
C SER A 311 -20.36 -18.29 16.65
N ASN A 312 -20.84 -19.29 17.37
CA ASN A 312 -20.65 -20.72 17.06
C ASN A 312 -21.61 -21.27 15.98
N SER A 313 -22.35 -20.42 15.27
CA SER A 313 -23.29 -20.79 14.21
C SER A 313 -22.62 -21.51 13.01
N PRO A 314 -23.26 -22.54 12.39
CA PRO A 314 -24.61 -23.07 12.69
C PRO A 314 -24.67 -23.95 13.95
N VAL A 315 -25.85 -24.00 14.59
CA VAL A 315 -26.14 -24.88 15.74
C VAL A 315 -27.46 -25.65 15.54
N CYS A 316 -27.67 -26.76 16.25
CA CYS A 316 -28.93 -27.52 16.18
C CYS A 316 -29.96 -27.00 17.22
N ILE A 317 -31.24 -27.35 17.06
CA ILE A 317 -32.29 -27.02 18.04
C ILE A 317 -32.05 -27.79 19.35
N GLY A 318 -31.60 -27.08 20.38
CA GLY A 318 -31.32 -27.64 21.71
C GLY A 318 -29.88 -27.39 22.17
N ASP A 319 -28.96 -27.16 21.24
CA ASP A 319 -27.59 -26.71 21.53
C ASP A 319 -27.58 -25.25 22.01
N ASP A 320 -26.49 -24.80 22.62
CA ASP A 320 -26.35 -23.44 23.11
C ASP A 320 -25.72 -22.52 22.04
N ILE A 321 -26.28 -21.33 21.81
CA ILE A 321 -25.66 -20.31 20.94
C ILE A 321 -24.66 -19.51 21.78
N GLU A 322 -23.38 -19.55 21.44
CA GLU A 322 -22.35 -18.67 21.99
C GLU A 322 -22.13 -17.48 21.05
N LEU A 323 -22.27 -16.25 21.56
CA LEU A 323 -21.92 -15.03 20.85
C LEU A 323 -20.62 -14.46 21.45
N TYR A 324 -19.72 -13.93 20.62
CA TYR A 324 -18.43 -13.41 21.03
C TYR A 324 -18.21 -11.98 20.55
N ALA A 325 -17.57 -11.16 21.39
CA ALA A 325 -17.17 -9.78 21.07
C ALA A 325 -15.71 -9.52 21.50
N ALA A 326 -14.99 -8.72 20.71
CA ALA A 326 -13.63 -8.29 21.06
C ALA A 326 -13.59 -7.51 22.39
N SER A 327 -12.54 -7.72 23.20
CA SER A 327 -12.39 -7.08 24.52
C SER A 327 -11.82 -5.67 24.40
N GLN A 328 -12.58 -4.65 24.81
CA GLN A 328 -12.22 -3.24 24.70
C GLN A 328 -12.19 -2.57 26.09
N ASN A 329 -11.12 -1.80 26.36
CA ASN A 329 -10.80 -1.33 27.71
C ASN A 329 -11.71 -0.18 28.17
N GLY A 330 -12.64 -0.48 29.09
CA GLY A 330 -13.60 0.50 29.63
C GLY A 330 -14.86 0.67 28.77
N ALA A 331 -15.05 -0.19 27.78
CA ALA A 331 -16.25 -0.28 26.97
C ALA A 331 -17.43 -0.92 27.75
N SER A 332 -18.64 -0.73 27.21
CA SER A 332 -19.85 -1.41 27.63
C SER A 332 -20.55 -2.05 26.43
N TYR A 333 -21.09 -3.24 26.60
CA TYR A 333 -21.63 -4.10 25.55
C TYR A 333 -23.15 -4.15 25.67
N LEU A 334 -23.85 -4.18 24.53
CA LEU A 334 -25.27 -4.47 24.43
C LEU A 334 -25.51 -5.30 23.17
N TRP A 335 -25.89 -6.57 23.37
CA TRP A 335 -26.42 -7.41 22.31
C TRP A 335 -27.95 -7.28 22.25
N GLU A 336 -28.52 -7.27 21.06
CA GLU A 336 -29.95 -7.44 20.76
C GLU A 336 -30.14 -8.45 19.61
N GLY A 337 -31.26 -9.17 19.56
CA GLY A 337 -31.46 -10.21 18.54
C GLY A 337 -32.86 -10.84 18.45
N PRO A 338 -32.98 -11.96 17.71
CA PRO A 338 -34.23 -12.70 17.50
C PRO A 338 -34.85 -13.21 18.82
N ALA A 339 -36.10 -13.65 18.76
CA ALA A 339 -36.96 -13.93 19.92
C ALA A 339 -37.13 -12.78 20.95
N GLY A 340 -36.56 -11.59 20.70
CA GLY A 340 -36.47 -10.50 21.68
C GLY A 340 -35.31 -10.67 22.66
N PHE A 341 -34.24 -11.37 22.25
CA PHE A 341 -33.00 -11.50 23.01
C PHE A 341 -32.35 -10.13 23.23
N SER A 342 -31.82 -9.92 24.44
CA SER A 342 -30.87 -8.85 24.72
C SER A 342 -29.98 -9.20 25.92
N SER A 343 -28.70 -8.86 25.84
CA SER A 343 -27.73 -9.05 26.93
C SER A 343 -26.77 -7.86 27.02
N ASN A 344 -26.19 -7.63 28.20
CA ASN A 344 -25.17 -6.60 28.45
C ASN A 344 -23.79 -7.23 28.77
N GLU A 345 -23.66 -8.54 28.54
CA GLU A 345 -22.42 -9.29 28.71
C GLU A 345 -21.60 -9.25 27.42
N GLN A 346 -20.27 -9.33 27.52
CA GLN A 346 -19.37 -9.27 26.36
C GLN A 346 -19.62 -10.48 25.43
N ASN A 347 -19.57 -11.69 26.01
CA ASN A 347 -19.80 -12.96 25.32
C ASN A 347 -21.00 -13.67 25.97
N PRO A 348 -22.25 -13.38 25.59
CA PRO A 348 -23.42 -14.04 26.15
C PRO A 348 -23.65 -15.41 25.51
N ILE A 349 -24.24 -16.32 26.31
CA ILE A 349 -24.69 -17.64 25.86
C ILE A 349 -26.22 -17.67 25.88
N ILE A 350 -26.82 -18.26 24.85
CA ILE A 350 -28.27 -18.48 24.73
C ILE A 350 -28.52 -19.97 24.88
N GLU A 351 -28.85 -20.39 26.11
CA GLU A 351 -29.10 -21.79 26.42
C GLU A 351 -30.30 -22.34 25.61
N ASN A 352 -30.16 -23.54 25.03
CA ASN A 352 -31.21 -24.29 24.33
C ASN A 352 -31.83 -23.53 23.13
N ALA A 353 -31.09 -23.46 22.03
CA ALA A 353 -31.48 -22.79 20.79
C ALA A 353 -32.80 -23.33 20.22
N THR A 354 -33.59 -22.42 19.62
CA THR A 354 -34.82 -22.77 18.90
C THR A 354 -34.86 -22.05 17.55
N GLN A 355 -35.76 -22.47 16.65
CA GLN A 355 -35.93 -21.78 15.36
C GLN A 355 -36.35 -20.30 15.47
N ALA A 356 -36.80 -19.84 16.65
CA ALA A 356 -37.07 -18.42 16.93
C ALA A 356 -35.80 -17.62 17.27
N ASN A 357 -34.67 -18.29 17.55
CA ASN A 357 -33.37 -17.69 17.80
C ASN A 357 -32.53 -17.52 16.53
N ALA A 358 -32.89 -18.16 15.42
CA ALA A 358 -32.23 -17.95 14.13
C ALA A 358 -32.47 -16.53 13.59
N GLY A 359 -31.44 -15.92 13.00
CA GLY A 359 -31.49 -14.58 12.41
C GLY A 359 -30.34 -13.67 12.84
N ALA A 360 -30.55 -12.36 12.66
CA ALA A 360 -29.53 -11.34 12.87
C ALA A 360 -29.42 -10.88 14.33
N TYR A 361 -28.22 -10.95 14.90
CA TYR A 361 -27.85 -10.43 16.22
C TYR A 361 -26.98 -9.19 16.06
N THR A 362 -27.40 -8.08 16.66
CA THR A 362 -26.68 -6.80 16.63
C THR A 362 -25.96 -6.59 17.96
N LEU A 363 -24.69 -6.23 17.90
CA LEU A 363 -23.87 -5.81 19.04
C LEU A 363 -23.61 -4.31 18.94
N THR A 364 -24.09 -3.55 19.92
CA THR A 364 -23.66 -2.18 20.22
C THR A 364 -22.52 -2.22 21.25
N ILE A 365 -21.39 -1.58 20.94
CA ILE A 365 -20.38 -1.24 21.93
C ILE A 365 -20.41 0.28 22.17
N SER A 366 -20.47 0.68 23.45
CA SER A 366 -20.45 2.08 23.88
C SER A 366 -19.20 2.39 24.70
N GLN A 367 -18.47 3.44 24.31
CA GLN A 367 -17.27 3.99 24.94
C GLN A 367 -17.45 5.48 25.27
N ALA A 368 -16.43 6.10 25.90
CA ALA A 368 -16.41 7.54 26.15
C ALA A 368 -16.23 8.40 24.89
N SER A 369 -15.81 7.79 23.77
CA SER A 369 -15.61 8.41 22.46
C SER A 369 -16.84 8.36 21.54
N GLY A 370 -17.78 7.44 21.78
CA GLY A 370 -18.94 7.19 20.93
C GLY A 370 -19.51 5.80 21.14
N SER A 371 -20.42 5.39 20.26
CA SER A 371 -20.96 4.03 20.18
C SER A 371 -20.90 3.51 18.74
N SER A 372 -20.55 2.24 18.55
CA SER A 372 -20.51 1.57 17.25
C SER A 372 -21.26 0.25 17.31
N ASP A 373 -21.96 -0.05 16.22
CA ASP A 373 -22.81 -1.24 16.07
C ASP A 373 -22.22 -2.18 15.01
N THR A 374 -22.37 -3.48 15.22
CA THR A 374 -22.02 -4.55 14.26
C THR A 374 -23.12 -5.62 14.28
N THR A 375 -23.27 -6.43 13.24
CA THR A 375 -24.34 -7.45 13.16
C THR A 375 -23.85 -8.73 12.50
N ILE A 376 -24.23 -9.87 13.10
CA ILE A 376 -23.92 -11.22 12.65
C ILE A 376 -25.20 -12.03 12.48
N ILE A 377 -25.17 -13.14 11.73
CA ILE A 377 -26.31 -14.07 11.60
C ILE A 377 -25.98 -15.39 12.28
N VAL A 378 -26.96 -15.88 13.04
CA VAL A 378 -26.98 -17.24 13.60
C VAL A 378 -27.99 -18.07 12.82
N TYR A 379 -27.53 -19.21 12.32
CA TYR A 379 -28.38 -20.26 11.75
C TYR A 379 -28.65 -21.31 12.83
N VAL A 380 -29.94 -21.64 13.02
CA VAL A 380 -30.37 -22.79 13.81
C VAL A 380 -30.95 -23.82 12.85
N LYS A 381 -30.50 -25.07 12.96
CA LYS A 381 -30.90 -26.22 12.13
C LYS A 381 -31.85 -27.13 12.93
N GLU A 382 -32.88 -27.65 12.26
CA GLU A 382 -33.71 -28.72 12.83
C GLU A 382 -32.93 -30.04 12.78
N HIS A 383 -33.05 -30.89 13.80
CA HIS A 383 -32.40 -32.20 13.80
C HIS A 383 -32.98 -33.10 12.67
N PRO A 384 -32.15 -33.90 11.97
CA PRO A 384 -32.64 -34.89 11.02
C PRO A 384 -33.55 -35.92 11.71
N THR A 385 -34.45 -36.52 10.93
CA THR A 385 -35.28 -37.65 11.37
C THR A 385 -35.11 -38.81 10.42
N ALA A 386 -35.20 -40.03 10.95
CA ALA A 386 -34.99 -41.24 10.16
C ALA A 386 -36.00 -42.32 10.51
N ASN A 387 -36.53 -42.99 9.48
CA ASN A 387 -37.43 -44.12 9.61
C ASN A 387 -36.93 -45.29 8.75
N MET A 388 -36.48 -46.37 9.39
CA MET A 388 -36.07 -47.60 8.72
C MET A 388 -37.23 -48.59 8.61
N TYR A 389 -37.41 -49.24 7.46
CA TYR A 389 -38.42 -50.28 7.26
C TYR A 389 -37.98 -51.30 6.21
N GLY A 390 -38.47 -52.54 6.29
CA GLY A 390 -38.09 -53.57 5.31
C GLY A 390 -38.65 -54.98 5.56
N ASN A 391 -39.67 -55.13 6.42
CA ASN A 391 -40.16 -56.45 6.83
C ASN A 391 -40.53 -57.34 5.62
N ALA A 392 -39.95 -58.53 5.58
CA ALA A 392 -40.16 -59.51 4.51
C ALA A 392 -40.22 -60.94 5.09
N GLU A 393 -40.99 -61.79 4.42
CA GLU A 393 -40.96 -63.24 4.57
C GLU A 393 -40.33 -63.77 3.25
N ILE A 394 -39.22 -64.50 3.34
CA ILE A 394 -38.43 -64.99 2.19
C ILE A 394 -37.92 -66.42 2.44
N CYS A 395 -37.43 -67.11 1.41
CA CYS A 395 -36.81 -68.44 1.56
C CYS A 395 -35.34 -68.31 1.99
N GLU A 396 -34.74 -69.41 2.47
CA GLU A 396 -33.34 -69.43 2.93
C GLU A 396 -32.37 -69.14 1.78
N GLY A 397 -31.70 -67.98 1.82
CA GLY A 397 -30.74 -67.54 0.80
C GLY A 397 -31.27 -66.52 -0.22
N ASP A 398 -32.55 -66.13 -0.16
CA ASP A 398 -33.11 -65.03 -0.96
C ASP A 398 -32.56 -63.64 -0.53
N GLU A 399 -32.60 -62.67 -1.45
CA GLU A 399 -32.29 -61.26 -1.15
C GLU A 399 -33.57 -60.42 -0.89
N THR A 400 -33.48 -59.45 0.02
CA THR A 400 -34.51 -58.43 0.25
C THR A 400 -33.88 -57.06 0.50
N TYR A 401 -34.68 -56.01 0.69
CA TYR A 401 -34.20 -54.63 0.85
C TYR A 401 -34.66 -53.98 2.15
N LEU A 402 -33.71 -53.38 2.86
CA LEU A 402 -33.97 -52.36 3.88
C LEU A 402 -34.14 -51.00 3.20
N PHE A 403 -35.05 -50.18 3.70
CA PHE A 403 -35.33 -48.83 3.22
C PHE A 403 -35.22 -47.81 4.34
N PHE A 404 -34.70 -46.63 4.00
CA PHE A 404 -34.48 -45.51 4.91
C PHE A 404 -35.15 -44.27 4.34
N ASP A 405 -36.22 -43.79 5.00
CA ASP A 405 -36.78 -42.45 4.78
C ASP A 405 -36.04 -41.46 5.68
N LEU A 406 -35.43 -40.42 5.10
CA LEU A 406 -34.58 -39.45 5.79
C LEU A 406 -35.09 -38.01 5.62
N THR A 407 -34.85 -37.17 6.64
CA THR A 407 -35.01 -35.71 6.58
C THR A 407 -33.78 -35.03 7.17
N GLY A 408 -33.59 -33.74 6.87
CA GLY A 408 -32.37 -32.98 7.20
C GLY A 408 -31.79 -32.37 5.93
N ASP A 409 -30.52 -31.97 5.98
CA ASP A 409 -29.73 -31.65 4.78
C ASP A 409 -28.92 -32.88 4.33
N SER A 410 -28.39 -32.88 3.10
CA SER A 410 -27.58 -34.00 2.55
C SER A 410 -26.09 -33.62 2.49
N PRO A 411 -25.13 -34.53 2.73
CA PRO A 411 -25.29 -35.98 2.89
C PRO A 411 -25.78 -36.41 4.28
N TRP A 412 -26.25 -37.66 4.36
CA TRP A 412 -26.52 -38.35 5.61
C TRP A 412 -25.57 -39.52 5.83
N ASP A 413 -25.08 -39.67 7.06
CA ASP A 413 -24.41 -40.88 7.55
C ASP A 413 -25.42 -41.70 8.37
N ILE A 414 -25.51 -43.00 8.11
CA ILE A 414 -26.49 -43.94 8.66
C ILE A 414 -25.76 -45.07 9.38
N LEU A 415 -26.15 -45.35 10.64
CA LEU A 415 -25.62 -46.43 11.46
C LEU A 415 -26.75 -47.42 11.82
N TYR A 416 -26.63 -48.69 11.47
CA TYR A 416 -27.63 -49.72 11.81
C TYR A 416 -26.97 -51.07 12.19
N THR A 417 -27.73 -51.99 12.78
CA THR A 417 -27.24 -53.30 13.26
C THR A 417 -28.27 -54.39 13.05
N ASP A 418 -27.82 -55.62 12.81
CA ASP A 418 -28.62 -56.84 12.78
C ASP A 418 -28.82 -57.48 14.18
N GLY A 419 -28.03 -57.03 15.16
CA GLY A 419 -27.96 -57.57 16.51
C GLY A 419 -26.58 -58.13 16.92
N GLU A 420 -25.69 -58.42 15.97
CA GLU A 420 -24.32 -58.88 16.21
C GLU A 420 -23.26 -57.95 15.60
N GLU A 421 -23.48 -57.43 14.39
CA GLU A 421 -22.59 -56.52 13.64
C GLU A 421 -23.23 -55.14 13.43
N VAL A 422 -22.40 -54.12 13.15
CA VAL A 422 -22.82 -52.73 12.94
C VAL A 422 -22.33 -52.25 11.58
N TYR A 423 -23.24 -51.66 10.81
CA TYR A 423 -23.06 -51.22 9.43
C TYR A 423 -23.14 -49.69 9.34
N GLU A 424 -22.24 -49.10 8.55
CA GLU A 424 -22.12 -47.66 8.30
C GLU A 424 -22.32 -47.38 6.80
N GLU A 425 -23.21 -46.44 6.47
CA GLU A 425 -23.62 -46.10 5.09
C GLU A 425 -23.75 -44.58 4.92
N THR A 426 -23.19 -44.00 3.85
CA THR A 426 -23.30 -42.55 3.56
C THR A 426 -24.10 -42.32 2.28
N THR A 427 -25.10 -41.45 2.30
CA THR A 427 -26.01 -41.21 1.15
C THR A 427 -26.33 -39.73 0.92
N PHE A 428 -26.53 -39.37 -0.35
CA PHE A 428 -27.07 -38.07 -0.78
C PHE A 428 -28.57 -38.13 -1.13
N LEU A 429 -29.20 -39.31 -0.99
CA LEU A 429 -30.61 -39.53 -1.31
C LEU A 429 -31.44 -39.63 -0.02
N ASN A 430 -32.46 -38.78 0.09
CA ASN A 430 -33.38 -38.76 1.23
C ASN A 430 -34.35 -39.97 1.27
N GLN A 431 -34.30 -40.82 0.25
CA GLN A 431 -34.81 -42.19 0.26
C GLN A 431 -33.68 -43.10 -0.21
N TYR A 432 -33.19 -43.95 0.69
CA TYR A 432 -32.06 -44.86 0.45
C TYR A 432 -32.46 -46.31 0.74
N SER A 433 -31.75 -47.29 0.17
CA SER A 433 -32.05 -48.71 0.37
C SER A 433 -30.83 -49.61 0.19
N VAL A 434 -30.66 -50.58 1.08
CA VAL A 434 -29.55 -51.54 1.10
C VAL A 434 -30.13 -52.96 0.94
N ALA A 435 -29.44 -53.81 0.17
CA ALA A 435 -29.81 -55.22 0.02
C ALA A 435 -29.30 -56.04 1.22
N VAL A 436 -30.10 -56.99 1.71
CA VAL A 436 -29.75 -57.93 2.79
C VAL A 436 -30.29 -59.32 2.49
N SER A 437 -29.47 -60.34 2.76
CA SER A 437 -29.76 -61.74 2.37
C SER A 437 -29.52 -62.71 3.55
N PRO A 438 -30.24 -62.55 4.68
CA PRO A 438 -29.95 -63.31 5.90
C PRO A 438 -30.43 -64.77 5.83
N VAL A 439 -29.58 -65.73 6.21
CA VAL A 439 -29.92 -67.17 6.23
C VAL A 439 -30.71 -67.63 7.47
N VAL A 440 -30.95 -66.71 8.42
CA VAL A 440 -31.80 -66.93 9.59
C VAL A 440 -32.71 -65.72 9.79
N SER A 441 -33.78 -65.88 10.58
CA SER A 441 -34.71 -64.76 10.83
C SER A 441 -34.05 -63.69 11.70
N THR A 442 -33.82 -62.51 11.11
CA THR A 442 -32.96 -61.43 11.64
C THR A 442 -33.74 -60.13 11.83
N SER A 443 -33.35 -59.32 12.82
CA SER A 443 -34.04 -58.08 13.20
C SER A 443 -33.11 -56.88 13.13
N TYR A 444 -33.16 -56.14 12.02
CA TYR A 444 -32.36 -54.95 11.82
C TYR A 444 -32.94 -53.76 12.61
N THR A 445 -32.06 -53.04 13.31
CA THR A 445 -32.41 -51.84 14.09
C THR A 445 -31.48 -50.67 13.76
N LEU A 446 -32.06 -49.46 13.68
CA LEU A 446 -31.35 -48.22 13.39
C LEU A 446 -30.74 -47.65 14.68
N LEU A 447 -29.47 -47.24 14.64
CA LEU A 447 -28.67 -46.86 15.82
C LEU A 447 -28.34 -45.36 15.89
N ASP A 448 -27.99 -44.75 14.76
CA ASP A 448 -27.68 -43.32 14.63
C ASP A 448 -27.94 -42.88 13.18
N VAL A 449 -28.28 -41.60 12.98
CA VAL A 449 -28.30 -40.94 11.67
C VAL A 449 -27.85 -39.51 11.87
N ARG A 450 -26.99 -39.00 10.99
CA ARG A 450 -26.47 -37.63 11.05
C ARG A 450 -26.55 -36.99 9.67
N ASP A 451 -26.66 -35.68 9.64
CA ASP A 451 -26.34 -34.87 8.45
C ASP A 451 -25.07 -34.03 8.69
N GLU A 452 -24.70 -33.20 7.70
CA GLU A 452 -23.54 -32.28 7.75
C GLU A 452 -23.50 -31.39 9.02
N PHE A 453 -24.63 -31.18 9.70
CA PHE A 453 -24.74 -30.26 10.84
C PHE A 453 -25.21 -30.93 12.14
N CYS A 454 -26.12 -31.90 12.07
CA CYS A 454 -26.88 -32.38 13.24
C CYS A 454 -27.04 -33.91 13.28
N TYR A 455 -27.11 -34.46 14.49
CA TYR A 455 -27.50 -35.86 14.74
C TYR A 455 -29.01 -36.00 14.88
N ALA A 456 -29.58 -37.18 14.63
CA ALA A 456 -31.02 -37.41 14.73
C ALA A 456 -31.46 -37.69 16.19
N GLU A 457 -32.42 -36.92 16.72
CA GLU A 457 -33.06 -37.21 18.01
C GLU A 457 -34.16 -38.28 17.91
N GLU A 458 -34.93 -38.30 16.81
CA GLU A 458 -36.01 -39.27 16.58
C GLU A 458 -35.63 -40.27 15.49
N LEU A 459 -34.98 -41.36 15.92
CA LEU A 459 -34.84 -42.59 15.14
C LEU A 459 -36.09 -43.45 15.30
N THR A 460 -36.65 -43.92 14.19
CA THR A 460 -37.89 -44.71 14.18
C THR A 460 -37.81 -45.92 13.23
N GLY A 461 -38.70 -46.88 13.45
CA GLY A 461 -38.79 -48.09 12.63
C GLY A 461 -37.82 -49.21 13.05
N GLY A 462 -37.45 -50.04 12.08
CA GLY A 462 -36.80 -51.34 12.23
C GLY A 462 -37.33 -52.33 11.18
N ALA A 463 -36.60 -53.43 10.93
CA ALA A 463 -37.01 -54.45 9.98
C ALA A 463 -36.85 -55.87 10.54
N GLU A 464 -37.93 -56.65 10.58
CA GLU A 464 -37.89 -58.09 10.86
C GLU A 464 -37.94 -58.87 9.54
N ILE A 465 -36.87 -59.60 9.21
CA ILE A 465 -36.83 -60.53 8.07
C ILE A 465 -37.05 -61.94 8.60
N THR A 466 -38.03 -62.66 8.05
CA THR A 466 -38.40 -64.03 8.47
C THR A 466 -38.06 -65.01 7.36
N ILE A 467 -37.39 -66.11 7.73
CA ILE A 467 -36.86 -67.12 6.80
C ILE A 467 -37.68 -68.41 6.89
N HIS A 468 -38.17 -68.89 5.75
CA HIS A 468 -38.85 -70.17 5.61
C HIS A 468 -37.86 -71.23 5.07
N PRO A 469 -37.62 -72.36 5.78
CA PRO A 469 -36.70 -73.41 5.37
C PRO A 469 -37.33 -74.40 4.39
N GLU A 470 -36.51 -75.02 3.55
CA GLU A 470 -36.90 -75.99 2.50
C GLU A 470 -37.59 -77.28 3.04
N ILE A 471 -38.19 -78.05 2.14
CA ILE A 471 -38.90 -79.31 2.43
C ILE A 471 -37.99 -80.52 2.18
N GLU A 472 -37.89 -81.42 3.16
CA GLU A 472 -37.13 -82.67 3.09
C GLU A 472 -38.03 -83.91 3.12
N THR A 473 -37.57 -85.02 2.52
CA THR A 473 -38.19 -86.35 2.74
C THR A 473 -37.16 -87.45 3.02
N MET A 474 -37.51 -88.42 3.87
CA MET A 474 -36.57 -89.47 4.29
C MET A 474 -37.26 -90.82 4.59
N ASN A 475 -36.47 -91.90 4.67
CA ASN A 475 -36.89 -93.26 5.03
C ASN A 475 -37.97 -93.87 4.11
N LEU A 476 -37.67 -93.93 2.80
CA LEU A 476 -38.52 -94.57 1.79
C LEU A 476 -38.49 -96.10 1.88
N GLU A 477 -39.62 -96.74 2.22
CA GLU A 477 -39.75 -98.21 2.31
C GLU A 477 -40.71 -98.80 1.26
N THR A 478 -40.41 -99.99 0.72
CA THR A 478 -41.31 -100.77 -0.16
C THR A 478 -41.27 -102.27 0.12
N VAL A 479 -42.40 -102.98 -0.05
CA VAL A 479 -42.58 -104.38 0.43
C VAL A 479 -43.40 -105.25 -0.55
N CYS A 480 -42.82 -106.30 -1.15
CA CYS A 480 -43.58 -107.32 -1.94
C CYS A 480 -44.54 -108.12 -1.04
N ASN A 481 -45.68 -108.57 -1.58
CA ASN A 481 -46.55 -109.56 -0.96
C ASN A 481 -46.04 -111.02 -1.13
N GLU A 482 -46.52 -111.95 -0.29
CA GLU A 482 -46.06 -113.37 -0.25
C GLU A 482 -46.30 -114.17 -1.55
N GLU A 483 -47.15 -113.67 -2.46
CA GLU A 483 -47.42 -114.30 -3.75
C GLU A 483 -46.63 -113.68 -4.91
N TYR A 484 -45.81 -112.65 -4.65
CA TYR A 484 -45.06 -111.85 -5.64
C TYR A 484 -45.97 -111.32 -6.76
N THR A 485 -46.75 -110.28 -6.43
CA THR A 485 -47.64 -109.56 -7.38
C THR A 485 -47.90 -108.06 -7.08
N HIS A 486 -47.74 -107.58 -5.83
CA HIS A 486 -48.13 -106.21 -5.39
C HIS A 486 -47.25 -105.70 -4.23
N TYR A 487 -47.17 -104.37 -4.05
CA TYR A 487 -46.43 -103.69 -2.97
C TYR A 487 -47.11 -102.39 -2.47
N THR A 488 -46.53 -101.75 -1.44
CA THR A 488 -46.93 -100.43 -0.87
C THR A 488 -45.69 -99.57 -0.61
N VAL A 489 -45.88 -98.25 -0.44
CA VAL A 489 -44.81 -97.25 -0.22
C VAL A 489 -45.09 -96.40 1.03
N SER A 490 -44.05 -96.02 1.78
CA SER A 490 -44.15 -95.05 2.88
C SER A 490 -42.84 -94.27 3.08
N PHE A 491 -42.94 -93.02 3.55
CA PHE A 491 -41.79 -92.15 3.87
C PHE A 491 -42.17 -91.08 4.92
N LEU A 492 -41.17 -90.38 5.45
CA LEU A 492 -41.29 -89.24 6.36
C LEU A 492 -41.10 -87.92 5.60
N ILE A 493 -41.70 -86.84 6.11
CA ILE A 493 -41.52 -85.46 5.65
C ILE A 493 -40.99 -84.61 6.82
N THR A 494 -39.91 -83.87 6.57
CA THR A 494 -39.26 -82.88 7.45
C THR A 494 -39.11 -81.55 6.69
N GLY A 495 -38.59 -80.50 7.34
CA GLY A 495 -38.53 -79.16 6.73
C GLY A 495 -39.89 -78.49 6.54
N GLY A 496 -39.90 -77.32 5.89
CA GLY A 496 -41.09 -76.55 5.52
C GLY A 496 -42.01 -76.07 6.66
N ASP A 497 -43.09 -75.41 6.27
CA ASP A 497 -44.16 -74.91 7.13
C ASP A 497 -44.90 -76.06 7.84
N GLN A 498 -44.46 -76.42 9.05
CA GLN A 498 -44.90 -77.63 9.74
C GLN A 498 -46.43 -77.80 9.86
N GLY A 499 -46.97 -78.74 9.08
CA GLY A 499 -48.37 -79.15 9.11
C GLY A 499 -49.26 -78.56 8.02
N SER A 500 -48.70 -77.81 7.06
CA SER A 500 -49.39 -77.35 5.85
C SER A 500 -49.40 -78.39 4.70
N TYR A 501 -48.46 -79.34 4.71
CA TYR A 501 -48.09 -80.19 3.56
C TYR A 501 -49.27 -80.82 2.78
N GLU A 502 -49.31 -80.62 1.46
CA GLU A 502 -50.18 -81.34 0.52
C GLU A 502 -49.37 -82.30 -0.35
N VAL A 503 -49.87 -83.53 -0.56
CA VAL A 503 -49.15 -84.60 -1.28
C VAL A 503 -50.03 -85.24 -2.36
N THR A 504 -49.52 -85.27 -3.59
CA THR A 504 -50.22 -85.77 -4.78
C THR A 504 -49.40 -86.86 -5.49
N PRO A 505 -49.96 -88.05 -5.80
CA PRO A 505 -51.32 -88.51 -5.51
C PRO A 505 -51.60 -88.76 -4.02
N PRO A 506 -52.85 -88.60 -3.56
CA PRO A 506 -53.18 -88.62 -2.13
C PRO A 506 -53.03 -90.01 -1.49
N GLY A 507 -52.23 -90.05 -0.43
CA GLY A 507 -52.11 -91.16 0.53
C GLY A 507 -52.72 -90.81 1.89
N ASN A 508 -52.27 -91.50 2.95
CA ASN A 508 -52.64 -91.17 4.32
C ASN A 508 -51.48 -90.47 5.04
N ILE A 509 -51.65 -89.19 5.37
CA ILE A 509 -50.69 -88.39 6.15
C ILE A 509 -51.04 -88.48 7.64
N THR A 510 -50.04 -88.74 8.49
CA THR A 510 -50.16 -88.72 9.95
C THR A 510 -49.49 -87.46 10.51
N PRO A 511 -50.22 -86.50 11.10
CA PRO A 511 -49.63 -85.25 11.60
C PRO A 511 -48.71 -85.44 12.81
N GLY A 512 -47.60 -84.71 12.82
CA GLY A 512 -46.61 -84.64 13.89
C GLY A 512 -45.47 -83.68 13.51
N PRO A 513 -44.47 -83.46 14.40
CA PRO A 513 -43.26 -82.67 14.09
C PRO A 513 -42.33 -83.35 13.06
N THR A 514 -42.70 -84.56 12.63
CA THR A 514 -42.25 -85.23 11.41
C THR A 514 -43.51 -85.89 10.87
N ALA A 515 -43.95 -85.52 9.66
CA ALA A 515 -45.18 -86.08 9.10
C ALA A 515 -44.88 -87.44 8.45
N VAL A 516 -45.81 -88.40 8.57
CA VAL A 516 -45.64 -89.75 7.99
C VAL A 516 -46.63 -89.93 6.84
N PHE A 517 -46.13 -90.17 5.63
CA PHE A 517 -46.92 -90.50 4.45
C PHE A 517 -46.96 -92.02 4.21
N THR A 518 -48.10 -92.54 3.73
CA THR A 518 -48.23 -93.93 3.29
C THR A 518 -49.17 -94.03 2.10
N SER A 519 -48.76 -94.75 1.06
CA SER A 519 -49.49 -94.90 -0.20
C SER A 519 -50.68 -95.86 -0.09
N ASN A 520 -51.54 -95.80 -1.10
CA ASN A 520 -52.42 -96.92 -1.42
C ASN A 520 -51.60 -98.07 -2.10
N PRO A 521 -52.06 -99.33 -2.09
CA PRO A 521 -51.34 -100.46 -2.71
C PRO A 521 -51.18 -100.34 -4.24
N ILE A 522 -50.06 -100.85 -4.73
CA ILE A 522 -49.55 -100.69 -6.11
C ILE A 522 -49.22 -102.09 -6.68
N PRO A 523 -49.55 -102.43 -7.94
CA PRO A 523 -49.12 -103.70 -8.54
C PRO A 523 -47.60 -103.73 -8.78
N GLU A 524 -46.98 -104.90 -8.73
CA GLU A 524 -45.54 -105.03 -9.06
C GLU A 524 -45.26 -104.61 -10.52
N GLY A 525 -44.02 -104.22 -10.79
CA GLY A 525 -43.60 -103.63 -12.06
C GLY A 525 -44.27 -102.29 -12.42
N THR A 526 -45.27 -101.83 -11.65
CA THR A 526 -45.92 -100.53 -11.84
C THR A 526 -45.18 -99.48 -11.02
N PRO A 527 -44.61 -98.42 -11.63
CA PRO A 527 -43.90 -97.39 -10.88
C PRO A 527 -44.86 -96.45 -10.12
N PHE A 528 -44.31 -95.72 -9.14
CA PHE A 528 -44.98 -94.69 -8.36
C PHE A 528 -44.23 -93.36 -8.42
N GLU A 529 -44.95 -92.28 -8.12
CA GLU A 529 -44.44 -90.90 -8.05
C GLU A 529 -45.36 -90.12 -7.09
N PHE A 530 -44.79 -89.31 -6.21
CA PHE A 530 -45.49 -88.44 -5.26
C PHE A 530 -44.77 -87.08 -5.18
N SER A 531 -45.50 -85.98 -5.40
CA SER A 531 -45.02 -84.60 -5.20
C SER A 531 -45.57 -84.04 -3.88
N ILE A 532 -44.73 -83.29 -3.17
CA ILE A 532 -45.00 -82.65 -1.88
C ILE A 532 -44.82 -81.14 -2.04
N VAL A 533 -45.75 -80.35 -1.49
CA VAL A 533 -45.67 -78.88 -1.36
C VAL A 533 -46.15 -78.46 0.03
N ASP A 534 -45.81 -77.25 0.47
CA ASP A 534 -46.22 -76.67 1.75
C ASP A 534 -47.03 -75.36 1.55
N SER A 535 -47.07 -74.44 2.54
CA SER A 535 -47.80 -73.16 2.42
C SER A 535 -47.01 -71.98 1.86
N PHE A 536 -45.67 -72.08 1.74
CA PHE A 536 -44.81 -71.00 1.23
C PHE A 536 -44.12 -71.39 -0.10
N ASP A 537 -44.00 -72.69 -0.39
CA ASP A 537 -43.61 -73.26 -1.70
C ASP A 537 -42.13 -73.01 -2.10
N CYS A 538 -41.21 -72.95 -1.11
CA CYS A 538 -39.79 -72.68 -1.34
C CYS A 538 -39.08 -73.71 -2.26
N ASP A 539 -39.32 -75.03 -2.09
CA ASP A 539 -39.01 -76.04 -3.13
C ASP A 539 -39.94 -77.27 -3.07
N PRO A 540 -40.67 -77.62 -4.17
CA PRO A 540 -41.52 -78.80 -4.26
C PRO A 540 -40.78 -80.16 -4.40
N THR A 541 -40.61 -80.90 -3.30
CA THR A 541 -39.97 -82.24 -3.31
C THR A 541 -40.77 -83.31 -4.08
N VAL A 542 -40.09 -84.25 -4.76
CA VAL A 542 -40.72 -85.39 -5.48
C VAL A 542 -40.05 -86.73 -5.14
N VAL A 543 -40.86 -87.79 -4.93
CA VAL A 543 -40.44 -89.14 -4.51
C VAL A 543 -41.02 -90.22 -5.43
N SER A 544 -40.19 -91.08 -6.05
CA SER A 544 -40.61 -92.08 -7.05
C SER A 544 -39.88 -93.44 -6.95
N GLY A 545 -40.36 -94.48 -7.64
CA GLY A 545 -39.72 -95.81 -7.65
C GLY A 545 -40.57 -96.96 -8.23
N VAL A 546 -40.07 -98.20 -8.18
CA VAL A 546 -40.75 -99.44 -8.65
C VAL A 546 -40.23 -100.71 -7.92
N LYS A 547 -40.97 -101.82 -7.93
CA LYS A 547 -40.58 -103.09 -7.28
C LYS A 547 -41.00 -104.36 -8.06
N ASP A 548 -40.16 -105.40 -7.97
CA ASP A 548 -40.25 -106.73 -8.62
C ASP A 548 -39.54 -107.81 -7.75
N CYS A 549 -39.82 -109.11 -7.94
CA CYS A 549 -39.34 -110.23 -7.08
C CYS A 549 -39.51 -111.68 -7.68
N ASP A 550 -38.45 -112.29 -8.26
CA ASP A 550 -38.52 -113.49 -9.16
C ASP A 550 -37.63 -114.74 -8.80
N CYS A 551 -37.17 -115.54 -9.79
CA CYS A 551 -37.03 -117.00 -9.67
C CYS A 551 -35.62 -117.58 -9.99
N PRO A 552 -34.97 -118.33 -9.07
CA PRO A 552 -33.58 -118.83 -9.25
C PRO A 552 -33.45 -120.24 -9.86
N ALA A 553 -32.80 -120.34 -11.03
CA ALA A 553 -32.11 -121.53 -11.56
C ALA A 553 -31.16 -121.08 -12.69
N TYR A 554 -29.85 -120.97 -12.45
CA TYR A 554 -29.27 -119.64 -12.67
C TYR A 554 -27.79 -119.59 -13.09
N GLY A 555 -27.48 -118.71 -14.04
CA GLY A 555 -26.15 -118.17 -14.25
C GLY A 555 -26.26 -116.69 -14.52
N GLU A 556 -25.58 -115.89 -13.71
CA GLU A 556 -25.61 -114.44 -13.81
C GLU A 556 -24.21 -113.91 -14.08
N ILE A 557 -24.08 -113.12 -15.14
CA ILE A 557 -22.91 -112.26 -15.30
C ILE A 557 -23.16 -110.99 -14.47
N MET A 558 -22.66 -110.99 -13.24
CA MET A 558 -22.70 -109.82 -12.37
C MET A 558 -21.40 -109.04 -12.51
N GLY A 559 -21.53 -107.73 -12.63
CA GLY A 559 -20.44 -106.86 -13.03
C GLY A 559 -20.99 -105.57 -13.62
N GLN A 560 -21.85 -104.91 -12.86
CA GLN A 560 -22.06 -103.47 -13.06
C GLN A 560 -20.91 -102.78 -12.33
N ASP A 561 -19.78 -102.68 -13.01
CA ASP A 561 -18.68 -101.82 -12.58
C ASP A 561 -18.84 -100.48 -13.30
N THR A 562 -18.59 -99.40 -12.55
CA THR A 562 -18.82 -98.03 -12.97
C THR A 562 -17.49 -97.32 -12.88
N LEU A 563 -16.82 -97.16 -14.03
CA LEU A 563 -15.39 -96.85 -14.09
C LEU A 563 -15.06 -95.82 -15.17
N CYS A 564 -13.86 -95.28 -15.10
CA CYS A 564 -13.41 -94.22 -16.00
C CYS A 564 -12.70 -94.81 -17.23
N SER A 565 -12.71 -94.08 -18.35
CA SER A 565 -12.26 -94.63 -19.65
C SER A 565 -10.82 -95.17 -19.63
N GLY A 566 -10.68 -96.49 -19.81
CA GLY A 566 -9.39 -97.18 -19.86
C GLY A 566 -9.04 -98.01 -18.62
N GLU A 567 -9.84 -97.97 -17.54
CA GLU A 567 -9.64 -98.81 -16.36
C GLU A 567 -10.03 -100.29 -16.58
N SER A 568 -9.71 -101.15 -15.60
CA SER A 568 -9.92 -102.61 -15.69
C SER A 568 -10.96 -103.14 -14.70
N ALA A 569 -12.13 -103.53 -15.19
CA ALA A 569 -13.13 -104.26 -14.41
C ALA A 569 -12.80 -105.75 -14.27
N ASP A 570 -13.21 -106.35 -13.16
CA ASP A 570 -13.28 -107.81 -12.98
C ASP A 570 -14.74 -108.26 -12.94
N ILE A 571 -15.23 -108.79 -14.07
CA ILE A 571 -16.61 -109.25 -14.19
C ILE A 571 -16.75 -110.64 -13.56
N VAL A 572 -17.71 -110.80 -12.67
CA VAL A 572 -17.88 -111.98 -11.81
C VAL A 572 -19.08 -112.80 -12.28
N VAL A 573 -18.82 -113.89 -13.00
CA VAL A 573 -19.86 -114.81 -13.47
C VAL A 573 -20.17 -115.84 -12.37
N ASP A 574 -21.26 -115.65 -11.62
CA ASP A 574 -21.70 -116.59 -10.59
C ASP A 574 -22.70 -117.62 -11.16
N LEU A 575 -22.57 -118.88 -10.72
CA LEU A 575 -23.13 -120.04 -11.43
C LEU A 575 -23.80 -120.99 -10.43
N GLN A 576 -25.14 -120.90 -10.32
CA GLN A 576 -25.92 -121.70 -9.38
C GLN A 576 -26.59 -122.88 -10.08
N GLY A 577 -25.95 -124.04 -9.90
CA GLY A 577 -26.32 -125.35 -10.45
C GLY A 577 -25.26 -126.38 -10.03
N GLU A 578 -25.08 -127.46 -10.80
CA GLU A 578 -24.00 -128.43 -10.59
C GLU A 578 -22.94 -128.35 -11.71
N ALA A 579 -21.67 -128.30 -11.31
CA ALA A 579 -20.50 -128.21 -12.19
C ALA A 579 -20.26 -129.50 -13.00
N PRO A 580 -19.69 -129.45 -14.23
CA PRO A 580 -19.01 -128.31 -14.84
C PRO A 580 -19.92 -127.42 -15.70
N TRP A 581 -19.69 -126.11 -15.62
CA TRP A 581 -20.46 -125.12 -16.36
C TRP A 581 -19.82 -124.74 -17.72
N SER A 582 -20.65 -124.20 -18.60
CA SER A 582 -20.21 -123.57 -19.86
C SER A 582 -20.99 -122.28 -20.11
N ILE A 583 -20.30 -121.23 -20.58
CA ILE A 583 -20.86 -119.90 -20.78
C ILE A 583 -20.52 -119.33 -22.15
N ARG A 584 -21.43 -118.51 -22.68
CA ARG A 584 -21.17 -117.69 -23.89
C ARG A 584 -21.72 -116.29 -23.70
N TYR A 585 -20.87 -115.31 -23.95
CA TYR A 585 -21.24 -113.89 -23.86
C TYR A 585 -20.91 -113.14 -25.15
N THR A 586 -21.62 -112.04 -25.39
CA THR A 586 -21.31 -111.08 -26.45
C THR A 586 -20.94 -109.74 -25.81
N VAL A 587 -20.08 -108.97 -26.49
CA VAL A 587 -19.78 -107.57 -26.11
C VAL A 587 -20.50 -106.67 -27.12
N ASN A 588 -21.39 -105.80 -26.64
CA ASN A 588 -22.20 -104.90 -27.48
C ASN A 588 -22.89 -105.60 -28.66
N GLY A 589 -23.35 -106.86 -28.47
CA GLY A 589 -24.00 -107.67 -29.49
C GLY A 589 -23.10 -108.21 -30.62
N GLY A 590 -21.77 -108.12 -30.48
CA GLY A 590 -20.79 -108.66 -31.43
C GLY A 590 -20.71 -110.20 -31.48
N ASP A 591 -19.71 -110.72 -32.20
CA ASP A 591 -19.49 -112.17 -32.34
C ASP A 591 -19.32 -112.87 -30.96
N PRO A 592 -20.03 -113.97 -30.65
CA PRO A 592 -20.02 -114.57 -29.31
C PRO A 592 -18.66 -115.16 -28.88
N VAL A 593 -18.20 -114.75 -27.70
CA VAL A 593 -17.05 -115.34 -27.00
C VAL A 593 -17.53 -116.52 -26.15
N THR A 594 -16.77 -117.61 -26.14
CA THR A 594 -17.16 -118.88 -25.51
C THR A 594 -16.10 -119.32 -24.51
N ILE A 595 -16.53 -119.68 -23.29
CA ILE A 595 -15.66 -120.23 -22.23
C ILE A 595 -16.28 -121.54 -21.73
N GLU A 596 -15.49 -122.62 -21.76
CA GLU A 596 -15.94 -123.98 -21.45
C GLU A 596 -15.07 -124.61 -20.35
N ASN A 597 -15.64 -125.59 -19.63
CA ASN A 597 -14.99 -126.33 -18.54
C ASN A 597 -14.71 -125.45 -17.31
N ILE A 598 -15.67 -124.61 -16.94
CA ILE A 598 -15.62 -123.87 -15.67
C ILE A 598 -15.93 -124.86 -14.54
N MET A 599 -14.94 -125.07 -13.67
CA MET A 599 -14.96 -126.09 -12.61
C MET A 599 -15.23 -125.53 -11.21
N GLU A 600 -15.09 -124.21 -11.04
CA GLU A 600 -15.22 -123.48 -9.79
C GLU A 600 -16.03 -122.21 -10.08
N THR A 601 -16.78 -121.72 -9.08
CA THR A 601 -17.66 -120.56 -9.20
C THR A 601 -17.50 -119.64 -7.98
N PRO A 602 -17.55 -118.30 -8.14
CA PRO A 602 -17.72 -117.56 -9.39
C PRO A 602 -16.48 -117.63 -10.31
N TYR A 603 -16.69 -117.33 -11.59
CA TYR A 603 -15.64 -117.23 -12.61
C TYR A 603 -15.33 -115.76 -12.94
N HIS A 604 -14.08 -115.37 -12.75
CA HIS A 604 -13.59 -114.00 -12.88
C HIS A 604 -13.10 -113.69 -14.31
N LEU A 605 -13.53 -112.55 -14.87
CA LEU A 605 -13.34 -112.15 -16.26
C LEU A 605 -12.86 -110.68 -16.34
N ILE A 606 -11.54 -110.49 -16.40
CA ILE A 606 -10.91 -109.17 -16.49
C ILE A 606 -11.12 -108.54 -17.87
N VAL A 607 -11.59 -107.28 -17.92
CA VAL A 607 -11.83 -106.52 -19.15
C VAL A 607 -11.39 -105.06 -19.02
N THR A 608 -11.05 -104.39 -20.13
CA THR A 608 -10.66 -102.96 -20.18
C THR A 608 -11.39 -102.22 -21.31
N PRO A 609 -12.64 -101.77 -21.10
CA PRO A 609 -13.40 -101.01 -22.08
C PRO A 609 -13.06 -99.51 -22.07
N TYR A 610 -13.18 -98.85 -23.22
CA TYR A 610 -12.98 -97.39 -23.38
C TYR A 610 -14.28 -96.61 -23.62
N GLU A 611 -15.36 -97.32 -23.92
CA GLU A 611 -16.74 -96.83 -24.08
C GLU A 611 -17.68 -97.79 -23.36
N THR A 612 -18.84 -97.32 -22.90
CA THR A 612 -19.81 -98.15 -22.14
C THR A 612 -20.12 -99.43 -22.91
N SER A 613 -19.86 -100.57 -22.26
CA SER A 613 -19.79 -101.87 -22.92
C SER A 613 -20.58 -102.92 -22.17
N GLU A 614 -21.60 -103.46 -22.84
CA GLU A 614 -22.50 -104.47 -22.32
C GLU A 614 -21.99 -105.88 -22.65
N TYR A 615 -21.57 -106.60 -21.61
CA TYR A 615 -21.16 -108.00 -21.65
C TYR A 615 -22.38 -108.89 -21.34
N ASN A 616 -23.16 -109.22 -22.36
CA ASN A 616 -24.40 -110.01 -22.26
C ASN A 616 -24.11 -111.50 -22.09
N LEU A 617 -24.58 -112.16 -21.02
CA LEU A 617 -24.49 -113.63 -20.88
C LEU A 617 -25.60 -114.33 -21.70
N THR A 618 -25.36 -114.45 -23.00
CA THR A 618 -26.30 -115.07 -23.95
C THR A 618 -26.59 -116.56 -23.71
N TYR A 619 -25.81 -117.23 -22.86
CA TYR A 619 -25.99 -118.64 -22.52
C TYR A 619 -25.22 -119.03 -21.25
N VAL A 620 -25.91 -119.74 -20.35
CA VAL A 620 -25.34 -120.59 -19.30
C VAL A 620 -25.92 -122.01 -19.48
N GLY A 621 -25.14 -123.01 -19.10
CA GLY A 621 -25.66 -124.35 -18.80
C GLY A 621 -24.86 -124.99 -17.67
N ASP A 622 -25.57 -125.67 -16.76
CA ASP A 622 -25.00 -126.60 -15.78
C ASP A 622 -25.08 -128.05 -16.32
N GLU A 623 -24.79 -129.09 -15.52
CA GLU A 623 -24.90 -130.48 -16.01
C GLU A 623 -26.35 -130.91 -16.35
N PHE A 624 -27.38 -130.20 -15.88
CA PHE A 624 -28.77 -130.69 -15.84
C PHE A 624 -29.80 -129.88 -16.63
N CYS A 625 -29.66 -128.56 -16.75
CA CYS A 625 -30.60 -127.73 -17.51
C CYS A 625 -29.98 -126.47 -18.12
N ASP A 626 -30.59 -126.04 -19.24
CA ASP A 626 -30.50 -124.66 -19.71
C ASP A 626 -31.23 -123.79 -18.66
N GLY A 627 -30.48 -123.29 -17.68
CA GLY A 627 -30.98 -122.34 -16.69
C GLY A 627 -31.29 -120.98 -17.30
N THR A 628 -31.81 -120.07 -16.50
CA THR A 628 -31.94 -118.67 -16.92
C THR A 628 -30.53 -118.07 -17.01
N ALA A 629 -30.06 -117.87 -18.23
CA ALA A 629 -28.88 -117.07 -18.54
C ALA A 629 -29.30 -115.60 -18.56
N VAL A 630 -28.95 -114.87 -17.49
CA VAL A 630 -29.32 -113.47 -17.28
C VAL A 630 -28.13 -112.71 -16.67
N GLY A 631 -28.37 -111.45 -16.30
CA GLY A 631 -27.33 -110.45 -16.20
C GLY A 631 -26.87 -110.02 -17.59
N SER A 632 -26.67 -108.72 -17.73
CA SER A 632 -25.61 -108.20 -18.58
C SER A 632 -24.68 -107.42 -17.66
N ALA A 633 -23.38 -107.71 -17.72
CA ALA A 633 -22.40 -106.87 -17.07
C ALA A 633 -22.21 -105.65 -17.97
N THR A 634 -23.07 -104.64 -17.78
CA THR A 634 -22.86 -103.34 -18.40
C THR A 634 -21.80 -102.62 -17.59
N ILE A 635 -20.58 -102.58 -18.15
CA ILE A 635 -19.53 -101.72 -17.64
C ILE A 635 -19.86 -100.31 -18.13
N TYR A 636 -20.37 -99.50 -17.22
CA TYR A 636 -20.66 -98.10 -17.48
C TYR A 636 -19.33 -97.36 -17.45
N VAL A 637 -18.78 -97.15 -18.65
CA VAL A 637 -17.61 -96.31 -18.84
C VAL A 637 -18.11 -94.89 -18.95
N HIS A 638 -17.94 -94.13 -17.89
CA HIS A 638 -18.27 -92.72 -17.90
C HIS A 638 -17.19 -91.92 -18.66
N PRO A 639 -17.58 -90.85 -19.35
CA PRO A 639 -16.61 -89.93 -19.92
C PRO A 639 -15.78 -89.36 -18.79
N GLN A 640 -14.45 -89.46 -18.89
CA GLN A 640 -13.60 -88.66 -18.02
C GLN A 640 -13.86 -87.18 -18.32
N PRO A 641 -13.94 -86.31 -17.30
CA PRO A 641 -13.69 -84.90 -17.53
C PRO A 641 -12.25 -84.71 -18.04
N VAL A 642 -12.03 -83.63 -18.76
CA VAL A 642 -10.72 -83.11 -19.11
C VAL A 642 -10.58 -81.83 -18.30
N SER A 643 -9.77 -81.89 -17.26
CA SER A 643 -9.44 -80.77 -16.39
C SER A 643 -8.54 -79.77 -17.11
N HIS A 644 -8.84 -78.48 -16.94
CA HIS A 644 -8.05 -77.36 -17.44
C HIS A 644 -8.47 -76.09 -16.69
N TYR A 645 -7.57 -75.12 -16.55
CA TYR A 645 -7.90 -73.78 -16.09
C TYR A 645 -7.01 -72.74 -16.77
N SER A 646 -7.38 -71.47 -16.64
CA SER A 646 -6.50 -70.33 -16.85
C SER A 646 -6.51 -69.43 -15.62
N SER A 647 -5.54 -68.53 -15.48
CA SER A 647 -5.40 -67.65 -14.31
C SER A 647 -4.91 -66.25 -14.70
N GLU A 648 -5.46 -65.22 -14.07
CA GLU A 648 -5.11 -63.81 -14.25
C GLU A 648 -4.83 -63.16 -12.88
N GLY A 649 -4.05 -62.07 -12.82
CA GLY A 649 -3.69 -61.41 -11.54
C GLY A 649 -2.54 -62.07 -10.77
N ILE A 650 -1.35 -62.18 -11.40
CA ILE A 650 -0.21 -62.97 -10.89
C ILE A 650 0.76 -62.19 -9.96
N CYS A 651 0.25 -61.30 -9.11
CA CYS A 651 1.06 -60.41 -8.26
C CYS A 651 0.96 -60.77 -6.77
N GLU A 652 2.08 -60.72 -6.04
CA GLU A 652 2.10 -60.99 -4.60
C GLU A 652 1.15 -60.07 -3.81
N ALA A 653 0.39 -60.65 -2.87
CA ALA A 653 -0.59 -59.97 -2.03
C ALA A 653 -1.79 -59.30 -2.78
N GLU A 654 -1.97 -59.58 -4.07
CA GLU A 654 -3.18 -59.25 -4.84
C GLU A 654 -4.00 -60.53 -5.15
N GLU A 655 -5.23 -60.39 -5.64
CA GLU A 655 -6.09 -61.53 -5.99
C GLU A 655 -5.73 -62.14 -7.35
N THR A 656 -5.23 -63.38 -7.33
CA THR A 656 -5.18 -64.22 -8.53
C THR A 656 -6.55 -64.85 -8.76
N LEU A 657 -7.15 -64.54 -9.90
CA LEU A 657 -8.42 -65.11 -10.36
C LEU A 657 -8.17 -66.38 -11.16
N PHE A 658 -8.85 -67.47 -10.81
CA PHE A 658 -8.77 -68.74 -11.53
C PHE A 658 -10.07 -69.03 -12.28
N PHE A 659 -9.95 -69.32 -13.57
CA PHE A 659 -11.08 -69.62 -14.45
C PHE A 659 -11.09 -71.10 -14.82
N ASN A 660 -12.15 -71.80 -14.44
CA ASN A 660 -12.35 -73.20 -14.79
C ASN A 660 -12.66 -73.35 -16.29
N GLU A 661 -11.80 -74.09 -16.99
CA GLU A 661 -11.95 -74.45 -18.40
C GLU A 661 -12.24 -75.95 -18.58
N ALA A 662 -12.50 -76.68 -17.50
CA ALA A 662 -12.70 -78.13 -17.55
C ALA A 662 -13.94 -78.50 -18.37
N THR A 663 -13.81 -79.53 -19.20
CA THR A 663 -14.91 -79.99 -20.07
C THR A 663 -15.16 -81.48 -19.90
N ILE A 664 -16.40 -81.91 -20.07
CA ILE A 664 -16.77 -83.33 -20.05
C ILE A 664 -17.67 -83.66 -21.25
N PRO A 665 -17.39 -84.74 -22.00
CA PRO A 665 -18.30 -85.20 -23.05
C PRO A 665 -19.68 -85.57 -22.51
N ASN A 666 -20.74 -85.06 -23.15
CA ASN A 666 -22.13 -85.47 -22.88
C ASN A 666 -22.27 -87.02 -22.94
N PRO A 667 -22.99 -87.65 -22.00
CA PRO A 667 -23.96 -87.06 -21.07
C PRO A 667 -23.42 -86.75 -19.65
N GLY A 668 -22.10 -86.81 -19.42
CA GLY A 668 -21.54 -86.46 -18.10
C GLY A 668 -21.63 -84.97 -17.82
N ASN A 669 -21.70 -84.60 -16.53
CA ASN A 669 -21.56 -83.24 -16.02
C ASN A 669 -20.45 -83.20 -14.97
N ILE A 670 -19.83 -82.04 -14.72
CA ILE A 670 -18.97 -81.80 -13.55
C ILE A 670 -19.85 -81.35 -12.39
N VAL A 671 -19.56 -81.79 -11.15
CA VAL A 671 -20.36 -81.45 -9.96
C VAL A 671 -19.54 -81.02 -8.74
N SER A 672 -18.22 -81.23 -8.76
CA SER A 672 -17.35 -80.61 -7.77
C SER A 672 -16.00 -80.25 -8.37
N TYR A 673 -15.49 -79.14 -7.85
CA TYR A 673 -14.17 -78.60 -8.08
C TYR A 673 -13.40 -78.71 -6.77
N TRP A 674 -12.10 -78.98 -6.86
CA TRP A 674 -11.20 -78.97 -5.72
C TRP A 674 -9.84 -78.42 -6.17
N TRP A 675 -9.52 -77.24 -5.66
CA TRP A 675 -8.27 -76.53 -5.90
C TRP A 675 -7.32 -76.76 -4.72
N ASP A 676 -6.06 -77.02 -5.03
CA ASP A 676 -4.94 -76.95 -4.07
C ASP A 676 -3.93 -75.95 -4.62
N PHE A 677 -3.64 -74.89 -3.86
CA PHE A 677 -2.83 -73.75 -4.32
C PHE A 677 -1.34 -73.89 -3.97
N ASP A 678 -0.91 -74.95 -3.27
CA ASP A 678 0.46 -75.18 -2.77
C ASP A 678 0.99 -74.11 -1.77
N ASP A 679 0.33 -72.95 -1.62
CA ASP A 679 0.58 -71.99 -0.53
C ASP A 679 0.07 -72.56 0.81
N ASN A 680 0.99 -73.13 1.59
CA ASN A 680 0.79 -73.62 2.98
C ASN A 680 -0.37 -74.63 3.19
N GLY A 681 -0.91 -75.22 2.11
CA GLY A 681 -2.07 -76.11 2.13
C GLY A 681 -3.42 -75.40 2.05
N ALA A 682 -3.47 -74.21 1.43
CA ALA A 682 -4.72 -73.54 1.07
C ALA A 682 -5.44 -74.24 -0.09
N THR A 683 -6.77 -74.34 0.02
CA THR A 683 -7.63 -75.10 -0.91
C THR A 683 -8.98 -74.41 -1.08
N SER A 684 -9.60 -74.49 -2.26
CA SER A 684 -10.99 -74.05 -2.51
C SER A 684 -11.82 -75.15 -3.18
N SER A 685 -13.15 -75.06 -3.06
CA SER A 685 -14.11 -75.93 -3.76
C SER A 685 -15.06 -75.16 -4.70
N GLU A 686 -14.77 -73.89 -4.96
CA GLU A 686 -15.52 -73.04 -5.88
C GLU A 686 -15.19 -73.36 -7.35
N GLU A 687 -16.07 -72.99 -8.27
CA GLU A 687 -15.82 -73.20 -9.71
C GLU A 687 -14.76 -72.24 -10.26
N ASN A 688 -14.77 -70.97 -9.84
CA ASN A 688 -13.80 -69.95 -10.28
C ASN A 688 -13.32 -69.14 -9.06
N PRO A 689 -12.39 -69.68 -8.24
CA PRO A 689 -11.96 -69.02 -7.01
C PRO A 689 -11.04 -67.83 -7.27
N ALA A 690 -11.08 -66.86 -6.36
CA ALA A 690 -10.01 -65.89 -6.16
C ALA A 690 -9.09 -66.39 -5.03
N TYR A 691 -7.77 -66.21 -5.17
CA TYR A 691 -6.82 -66.52 -4.10
C TYR A 691 -5.68 -65.51 -4.03
N ILE A 692 -5.30 -65.11 -2.81
CA ILE A 692 -4.23 -64.15 -2.55
C ILE A 692 -2.99 -64.91 -2.06
N PHE A 693 -1.94 -64.94 -2.88
CA PHE A 693 -0.67 -65.57 -2.53
C PHE A 693 0.14 -64.69 -1.58
N SER A 694 0.60 -65.30 -0.48
CA SER A 694 1.20 -64.56 0.65
C SER A 694 2.71 -64.28 0.52
N SER A 695 3.32 -64.71 -0.60
CA SER A 695 4.71 -64.43 -0.99
C SER A 695 4.92 -64.72 -2.47
N ASN A 696 5.82 -64.00 -3.16
CA ASN A 696 6.24 -64.35 -4.52
C ASN A 696 6.92 -65.73 -4.61
N GLY A 697 6.78 -66.37 -5.78
CA GLY A 697 7.34 -67.70 -6.03
C GLY A 697 6.60 -68.50 -7.12
N ASP A 698 7.14 -69.68 -7.42
CA ASP A 698 6.51 -70.68 -8.28
C ASP A 698 5.65 -71.63 -7.41
N PHE A 699 4.34 -71.67 -7.62
CA PHE A 699 3.39 -72.54 -6.90
C PHE A 699 2.85 -73.65 -7.81
N GLU A 700 2.84 -74.91 -7.36
CA GLU A 700 2.34 -76.05 -8.13
C GLU A 700 0.81 -76.21 -7.97
N VAL A 701 0.07 -75.20 -8.41
CA VAL A 701 -1.40 -75.15 -8.31
C VAL A 701 -2.04 -76.31 -9.08
N SER A 702 -3.07 -76.93 -8.50
CA SER A 702 -3.81 -78.03 -9.13
C SER A 702 -5.32 -77.91 -9.00
N LEU A 703 -6.02 -78.27 -10.07
CA LEU A 703 -7.47 -78.41 -10.13
C LEU A 703 -7.84 -79.88 -10.32
N THR A 704 -8.47 -80.47 -9.30
CA THR A 704 -9.17 -81.74 -9.41
C THR A 704 -10.64 -81.48 -9.70
N VAL A 705 -11.17 -81.98 -10.82
CA VAL A 705 -12.59 -81.91 -11.14
C VAL A 705 -13.23 -83.29 -11.03
N THR A 706 -14.44 -83.38 -10.47
CA THR A 706 -15.17 -84.65 -10.34
C THR A 706 -16.49 -84.60 -11.11
N SER A 707 -16.75 -85.62 -11.93
CA SER A 707 -18.02 -85.77 -12.62
C SER A 707 -19.16 -86.16 -11.69
N ASN A 708 -20.40 -85.99 -12.15
CA ASN A 708 -21.63 -86.41 -11.46
C ASN A 708 -21.71 -87.93 -11.19
N GLU A 709 -20.73 -88.70 -11.68
CA GLU A 709 -20.63 -90.16 -11.64
C GLU A 709 -19.34 -90.61 -10.91
N GLY A 710 -18.60 -89.66 -10.30
CA GLY A 710 -17.40 -89.92 -9.51
C GLY A 710 -16.08 -90.03 -10.29
N CYS A 711 -16.07 -89.82 -11.62
CA CYS A 711 -14.81 -89.80 -12.37
C CYS A 711 -14.06 -88.49 -12.15
N THR A 712 -12.85 -88.59 -11.61
CA THR A 712 -11.92 -87.48 -11.40
C THR A 712 -10.94 -87.31 -12.57
N ASP A 713 -10.56 -86.07 -12.87
CA ASP A 713 -9.34 -85.73 -13.61
C ASP A 713 -8.62 -84.58 -12.90
N VAL A 714 -7.28 -84.49 -13.08
CA VAL A 714 -6.43 -83.53 -12.36
C VAL A 714 -5.49 -82.80 -13.32
N TYR A 715 -5.59 -81.48 -13.35
CA TYR A 715 -4.70 -80.59 -14.07
C TYR A 715 -3.82 -79.84 -13.07
N THR A 716 -2.55 -79.67 -13.41
CA THR A 716 -1.54 -79.06 -12.54
C THR A 716 -0.62 -78.20 -13.40
N GLU A 717 -0.53 -76.91 -13.08
CA GLU A 717 0.32 -75.96 -13.79
C GLU A 717 1.00 -75.02 -12.79
N THR A 718 2.28 -74.73 -13.05
CA THR A 718 3.08 -73.85 -12.19
C THR A 718 2.65 -72.40 -12.41
N VAL A 719 2.04 -71.80 -11.40
CA VAL A 719 1.70 -70.38 -11.37
C VAL A 719 2.86 -69.63 -10.73
N SER A 720 3.55 -68.80 -11.53
CA SER A 720 4.65 -67.94 -11.06
C SER A 720 4.08 -66.60 -10.60
N ILE A 721 3.97 -66.42 -9.28
CA ILE A 721 3.56 -65.16 -8.64
C ILE A 721 4.77 -64.23 -8.56
N ALA A 722 4.62 -63.03 -9.09
CA ALA A 722 5.68 -62.03 -9.17
C ALA A 722 5.84 -61.21 -7.88
N ASP A 723 7.09 -60.85 -7.58
CA ASP A 723 7.49 -59.92 -6.53
C ASP A 723 6.91 -58.51 -6.80
N LEU A 724 6.43 -57.85 -5.75
CA LEU A 724 5.80 -56.53 -5.88
C LEU A 724 6.81 -55.46 -6.36
N VAL A 725 6.30 -54.46 -7.06
CA VAL A 725 7.10 -53.30 -7.51
C VAL A 725 7.07 -52.24 -6.41
N GLU A 726 8.08 -52.22 -5.54
CA GLU A 726 8.26 -51.14 -4.57
C GLU A 726 8.81 -49.91 -5.28
N VAL A 727 8.04 -48.82 -5.31
CA VAL A 727 8.39 -47.54 -5.96
C VAL A 727 8.65 -46.47 -4.90
N ASP A 728 9.83 -45.86 -4.97
CA ASP A 728 10.18 -44.64 -4.24
C ASP A 728 10.38 -43.51 -5.25
N SER A 729 9.48 -42.52 -5.26
CA SER A 729 9.60 -41.32 -6.09
C SER A 729 10.69 -40.35 -5.62
N GLY A 730 11.24 -40.56 -4.41
CA GLY A 730 12.16 -39.66 -3.74
C GLY A 730 11.49 -38.81 -2.66
N GLU A 731 12.33 -38.25 -1.78
CA GLU A 731 11.93 -37.33 -0.70
C GLU A 731 11.33 -36.02 -1.24
N ASP A 732 10.35 -35.45 -0.53
CA ASP A 732 9.74 -34.15 -0.84
C ASP A 732 10.80 -33.05 -1.04
N GLN A 733 10.67 -32.29 -2.12
CA GLN A 733 11.61 -31.22 -2.49
C GLN A 733 11.02 -29.84 -2.22
N LEU A 734 11.92 -28.88 -1.95
CA LEU A 734 11.60 -27.47 -1.78
C LEU A 734 12.47 -26.66 -2.74
N ILE A 735 11.84 -25.93 -3.67
CA ILE A 735 12.54 -25.12 -4.68
C ILE A 735 12.03 -23.69 -4.70
N THR A 736 12.84 -22.76 -5.22
CA THR A 736 12.43 -21.36 -5.35
C THR A 736 11.33 -21.22 -6.40
N TYR A 737 10.35 -20.35 -6.13
CA TYR A 737 9.27 -20.04 -7.07
C TYR A 737 9.78 -19.79 -8.52
N GLY A 738 9.18 -20.48 -9.49
CA GLY A 738 9.50 -20.33 -10.91
C GLY A 738 10.77 -21.06 -11.38
N THR A 739 11.32 -21.99 -10.60
CA THR A 739 12.47 -22.83 -10.99
C THR A 739 12.07 -24.28 -11.30
N SER A 740 12.97 -25.05 -11.91
CA SER A 740 12.83 -26.49 -12.17
C SER A 740 13.58 -27.33 -11.14
N THR A 741 13.26 -28.63 -11.04
CA THR A 741 14.07 -29.60 -10.30
C THR A 741 14.17 -30.95 -10.99
N LEU A 742 15.10 -31.79 -10.54
CA LEU A 742 15.24 -33.17 -10.97
C LEU A 742 14.48 -34.11 -10.02
N LEU A 743 13.55 -34.88 -10.58
CA LEU A 743 12.92 -36.02 -9.93
C LEU A 743 13.78 -37.26 -10.25
N GLU A 744 14.20 -38.00 -9.22
CA GLU A 744 15.00 -39.22 -9.36
C GLU A 744 14.36 -40.36 -8.55
N ALA A 745 13.63 -41.24 -9.22
CA ALA A 745 12.98 -42.39 -8.59
C ALA A 745 13.93 -43.58 -8.45
N THR A 746 13.64 -44.43 -7.47
CA THR A 746 14.23 -45.77 -7.34
C THR A 746 13.14 -46.84 -7.23
N VAL A 747 13.42 -48.02 -7.80
CA VAL A 747 12.48 -49.15 -7.83
C VAL A 747 13.18 -50.39 -7.31
N SER A 748 12.50 -51.14 -6.45
CA SER A 748 12.90 -52.44 -5.93
C SER A 748 11.81 -53.50 -6.11
N GLY A 749 12.21 -54.77 -6.02
CA GLY A 749 11.37 -55.90 -6.45
C GLY A 749 11.30 -56.05 -7.97
N GLY A 750 10.31 -56.80 -8.45
CA GLY A 750 10.02 -57.01 -9.87
C GLY A 750 11.13 -57.68 -10.71
N SER A 751 10.96 -57.63 -12.04
CA SER A 751 11.81 -58.25 -13.06
C SER A 751 13.04 -57.40 -13.45
N GLY A 752 12.97 -56.08 -13.21
CA GLY A 752 13.98 -55.11 -13.66
C GLY A 752 13.76 -54.54 -15.06
N ASP A 753 12.67 -54.89 -15.75
CA ASP A 753 12.21 -54.24 -16.99
C ASP A 753 10.91 -53.47 -16.69
N PHE A 754 11.01 -52.15 -16.56
CA PHE A 754 9.93 -51.30 -16.05
C PHE A 754 9.54 -50.20 -17.05
N ALA A 755 8.23 -49.99 -17.21
CA ALA A 755 7.66 -48.75 -17.72
C ALA A 755 7.41 -47.78 -16.56
N TYR A 756 7.54 -46.47 -16.81
CA TYR A 756 7.40 -45.41 -15.82
C TYR A 756 6.43 -44.36 -16.37
N HIS A 757 5.58 -43.78 -15.53
CA HIS A 757 4.75 -42.64 -15.90
C HIS A 757 4.63 -41.63 -14.75
N TRP A 758 5.11 -40.41 -14.96
CA TRP A 758 4.95 -39.30 -14.01
C TRP A 758 3.73 -38.45 -14.36
N GLU A 759 2.82 -38.27 -13.40
CA GLU A 759 1.77 -37.25 -13.44
C GLU A 759 2.05 -36.10 -12.43
N PRO A 760 1.73 -34.83 -12.76
CA PRO A 760 1.19 -34.34 -14.03
C PRO A 760 2.24 -34.35 -15.15
N SER A 761 1.92 -35.02 -16.26
CA SER A 761 2.86 -35.29 -17.35
C SER A 761 3.20 -34.05 -18.20
N ASP A 762 2.42 -32.98 -18.06
CA ASP A 762 2.66 -31.66 -18.66
C ASP A 762 3.60 -30.78 -17.82
N LEU A 763 3.90 -31.16 -16.57
CA LEU A 763 4.84 -30.47 -15.68
C LEU A 763 6.26 -31.08 -15.68
N VAL A 764 6.51 -32.14 -16.45
CA VAL A 764 7.83 -32.79 -16.61
C VAL A 764 8.29 -32.87 -18.07
N VAL A 765 9.61 -32.82 -18.28
CA VAL A 765 10.24 -32.85 -19.61
C VAL A 765 10.10 -34.21 -20.30
N ASN A 766 10.05 -35.30 -19.51
CA ASN A 766 9.82 -36.66 -20.02
C ASN A 766 9.15 -37.53 -18.93
N PRO A 767 7.83 -37.78 -18.98
CA PRO A 767 7.14 -38.61 -17.98
C PRO A 767 7.55 -40.10 -18.04
N GLU A 768 8.08 -40.56 -19.18
CA GLU A 768 8.41 -41.97 -19.44
C GLU A 768 9.81 -42.37 -18.93
N SER A 769 10.24 -41.87 -17.77
CA SER A 769 11.63 -41.99 -17.30
C SER A 769 11.79 -42.04 -15.78
N PRO A 770 12.66 -42.92 -15.23
CA PRO A 770 12.98 -42.95 -13.80
C PRO A 770 13.66 -41.66 -13.29
N THR A 771 14.33 -40.92 -14.18
CA THR A 771 14.86 -39.59 -13.87
C THR A 771 14.35 -38.57 -14.89
N THR A 772 13.78 -37.46 -14.40
CA THR A 772 13.16 -36.44 -15.25
C THR A 772 13.24 -35.07 -14.61
N GLU A 773 13.34 -34.02 -15.42
CA GLU A 773 13.35 -32.63 -14.94
C GLU A 773 11.93 -32.05 -15.03
N THR A 774 11.50 -31.29 -14.03
CA THR A 774 10.25 -30.53 -14.11
C THR A 774 10.42 -29.34 -15.06
N PHE A 775 9.31 -28.78 -15.54
CA PHE A 775 9.33 -27.39 -16.02
C PHE A 775 9.39 -26.42 -14.82
N ASN A 776 9.52 -25.11 -15.09
CA ASN A 776 9.47 -24.09 -14.04
C ASN A 776 8.12 -24.13 -13.32
N LEU A 777 8.12 -24.35 -11.99
CA LEU A 777 6.88 -24.50 -11.21
C LEU A 777 6.44 -23.20 -10.54
N TYR A 778 5.15 -22.90 -10.68
CA TYR A 778 4.52 -21.67 -10.17
C TYR A 778 3.45 -21.93 -9.09
N ASN A 779 3.16 -23.20 -8.79
CA ASN A 779 2.34 -23.66 -7.68
C ASN A 779 2.98 -24.90 -7.06
N GLU A 780 2.75 -25.14 -5.76
CA GLU A 780 3.15 -26.38 -5.11
C GLU A 780 2.45 -27.56 -5.80
N SER A 781 3.23 -28.56 -6.22
CA SER A 781 2.77 -29.62 -7.11
C SER A 781 3.07 -30.99 -6.51
N ARG A 782 2.04 -31.84 -6.37
CA ARG A 782 2.23 -33.24 -6.01
C ARG A 782 2.45 -34.06 -7.27
N PHE A 783 3.65 -34.62 -7.40
CA PHE A 783 3.96 -35.57 -8.46
C PHE A 783 3.61 -36.98 -8.00
N THR A 784 2.97 -37.74 -8.88
CA THR A 784 2.67 -39.17 -8.69
C THR A 784 3.46 -39.93 -9.75
N LEU A 785 4.12 -41.01 -9.37
CA LEU A 785 4.83 -41.91 -10.25
C LEU A 785 4.16 -43.27 -10.21
N ASP A 786 3.64 -43.71 -11.34
CA ASP A 786 3.23 -45.09 -11.57
C ASP A 786 4.35 -45.84 -12.30
N VAL A 787 4.63 -47.07 -11.88
CA VAL A 787 5.61 -47.98 -12.50
C VAL A 787 4.95 -49.32 -12.77
N THR A 788 5.10 -49.83 -13.98
CA THR A 788 4.58 -51.15 -14.38
C THR A 788 5.72 -52.05 -14.81
N ASP A 789 5.73 -53.29 -14.30
CA ASP A 789 6.65 -54.33 -14.75
C ASP A 789 6.25 -54.84 -16.14
N ASN A 790 7.13 -54.71 -17.12
CA ASN A 790 6.88 -55.12 -18.51
C ASN A 790 6.84 -56.65 -18.70
N VAL A 791 7.18 -57.44 -17.68
CA VAL A 791 7.24 -58.90 -17.70
C VAL A 791 6.10 -59.54 -16.91
N SER A 792 5.79 -59.05 -15.70
CA SER A 792 4.69 -59.57 -14.87
C SER A 792 3.38 -58.80 -15.00
N GLY A 793 3.42 -57.54 -15.43
CA GLY A 793 2.27 -56.63 -15.44
C GLY A 793 1.93 -56.01 -14.09
N CYS A 794 2.62 -56.40 -13.00
CA CYS A 794 2.41 -55.82 -11.67
C CYS A 794 2.79 -54.34 -11.65
N ALA A 795 1.99 -53.53 -10.93
CA ALA A 795 2.17 -52.09 -10.85
C ALA A 795 2.43 -51.64 -9.42
N GLY A 796 3.31 -50.65 -9.26
CA GLY A 796 3.55 -49.95 -8.01
C GLY A 796 3.41 -48.44 -8.24
N SER A 797 3.01 -47.70 -7.21
CA SER A 797 2.92 -46.25 -7.31
C SER A 797 3.38 -45.53 -6.05
N SER A 798 3.92 -44.33 -6.26
CA SER A 798 4.54 -43.49 -5.24
C SER A 798 4.22 -42.02 -5.51
N ALA A 799 4.35 -41.15 -4.50
CA ALA A 799 4.08 -39.74 -4.68
C ALA A 799 4.94 -38.86 -3.77
N MET A 800 5.35 -37.72 -4.31
CA MET A 800 6.17 -36.70 -3.63
C MET A 800 5.62 -35.30 -3.90
N TRP A 801 5.92 -34.36 -3.02
CA TRP A 801 5.66 -32.94 -3.23
C TRP A 801 6.90 -32.21 -3.73
N VAL A 802 6.69 -31.30 -4.68
CA VAL A 802 7.60 -30.19 -4.96
C VAL A 802 6.94 -28.91 -4.45
N ASN A 803 7.37 -28.50 -3.25
CA ASN A 803 6.90 -27.32 -2.53
C ASN A 803 7.69 -26.08 -2.97
N LEU A 804 7.14 -24.88 -2.75
CA LEU A 804 7.76 -23.63 -3.20
C LEU A 804 8.23 -22.75 -2.04
N ASP A 805 9.48 -22.27 -2.12
CA ASP A 805 10.03 -21.23 -1.25
C ASP A 805 10.01 -19.87 -1.96
N GLY A 806 9.82 -18.81 -1.18
CA GLY A 806 9.65 -17.44 -1.67
C GLY A 806 8.26 -17.14 -2.22
N TYR A 807 8.21 -16.12 -3.10
CA TYR A 807 6.99 -15.56 -3.67
C TYR A 807 7.19 -15.25 -5.17
N PRO A 808 6.11 -15.00 -5.95
CA PRO A 808 6.22 -14.56 -7.34
C PRO A 808 7.14 -13.36 -7.52
N LEU A 809 7.97 -13.38 -8.58
CA LEU A 809 8.76 -12.22 -8.97
C LEU A 809 7.82 -11.03 -9.24
N SER A 810 8.08 -9.93 -8.54
CA SER A 810 7.31 -8.70 -8.60
C SER A 810 8.25 -7.51 -8.45
N ALA A 811 7.88 -6.34 -9.00
CA ALA A 811 8.70 -5.14 -8.93
C ALA A 811 7.85 -3.86 -8.84
N ALA A 812 8.20 -2.99 -7.90
CA ALA A 812 7.63 -1.66 -7.78
C ALA A 812 8.61 -0.59 -8.31
N PRO A 813 8.46 -0.12 -9.57
CA PRO A 813 9.23 0.99 -10.09
C PRO A 813 8.74 2.32 -9.49
N SER A 814 9.67 3.24 -9.22
CA SER A 814 9.35 4.58 -8.71
C SER A 814 10.38 5.62 -9.18
N ALA A 815 10.03 6.90 -9.06
CA ALA A 815 10.90 8.03 -9.41
C ALA A 815 11.05 9.00 -8.22
N ASN A 816 12.25 9.57 -8.06
CA ASN A 816 12.52 10.66 -7.11
C ASN A 816 13.25 11.83 -7.81
N PRO A 817 12.67 13.03 -7.85
CA PRO A 817 11.27 13.33 -7.50
C PRO A 817 10.28 12.56 -8.40
N PRO A 818 9.03 12.30 -7.94
CA PRO A 818 8.03 11.56 -8.71
C PRO A 818 7.51 12.34 -9.93
N GLN A 819 7.73 13.65 -9.94
CA GLN A 819 7.41 14.56 -11.04
C GLN A 819 8.64 15.42 -11.34
N ALA A 820 8.84 15.78 -12.61
CA ALA A 820 9.97 16.58 -13.06
C ALA A 820 9.51 17.96 -13.57
N CYS A 821 10.39 18.95 -13.48
CA CYS A 821 10.21 20.22 -14.18
C CYS A 821 10.96 20.19 -15.52
N TYR A 822 10.48 20.94 -16.52
CA TYR A 822 11.07 20.95 -17.86
C TYR A 822 12.58 21.21 -17.83
N GLY A 823 13.36 20.26 -18.34
CA GLY A 823 14.83 20.29 -18.37
C GLY A 823 15.51 19.89 -17.06
N LYS A 824 14.81 19.25 -16.12
CA LYS A 824 15.38 18.66 -14.89
C LYS A 824 15.45 17.14 -15.00
N GLY A 825 16.36 16.55 -14.23
CA GLY A 825 16.52 15.10 -14.14
C GLY A 825 15.79 14.45 -12.95
N ILE A 826 15.73 13.13 -12.98
CA ILE A 826 15.18 12.27 -11.91
C ILE A 826 16.13 11.11 -11.61
N GLN A 827 15.94 10.47 -10.46
CA GLN A 827 16.47 9.15 -10.15
C GLN A 827 15.33 8.13 -10.20
N LEU A 828 15.45 7.11 -11.05
CA LEU A 828 14.54 5.96 -11.05
C LEU A 828 15.02 4.91 -10.04
N PHE A 829 14.08 4.16 -9.48
CA PHE A 829 14.31 3.06 -8.56
C PHE A 829 13.45 1.85 -8.93
N CYS A 830 13.99 0.65 -8.76
CA CYS A 830 13.24 -0.60 -8.84
C CYS A 830 13.60 -1.47 -7.63
N ASN A 831 12.59 -1.79 -6.81
CA ASN A 831 12.73 -2.74 -5.70
C ASN A 831 12.00 -4.04 -6.07
N PRO A 832 12.67 -5.04 -6.67
CA PRO A 832 12.08 -6.34 -6.93
C PRO A 832 12.01 -7.20 -5.67
N GLN A 833 11.01 -8.07 -5.60
CA GLN A 833 10.73 -9.02 -4.51
C GLN A 833 10.27 -10.35 -5.12
N GLY A 834 10.56 -11.47 -4.46
CA GLY A 834 10.25 -12.81 -4.99
C GLY A 834 11.25 -13.29 -6.05
N GLY A 835 11.08 -14.50 -6.56
CA GLY A 835 12.06 -15.12 -7.46
C GLY A 835 13.41 -15.43 -6.79
N THR A 836 14.49 -15.50 -7.57
CA THR A 836 15.80 -16.07 -7.16
C THR A 836 16.79 -15.12 -6.46
N GLU A 837 16.35 -13.93 -6.01
CA GLU A 837 17.18 -12.84 -5.46
C GLU A 837 18.27 -12.24 -6.39
N SER A 838 18.53 -12.84 -7.57
CA SER A 838 19.68 -12.52 -8.44
C SER A 838 19.30 -11.70 -9.69
N TYR A 839 18.63 -10.57 -9.48
CA TYR A 839 17.99 -9.80 -10.56
C TYR A 839 18.94 -9.07 -11.53
N SER A 840 18.58 -9.10 -12.81
CA SER A 840 19.01 -8.18 -13.86
C SER A 840 17.88 -7.20 -14.22
N TYR A 841 18.21 -6.09 -14.89
CA TYR A 841 17.30 -4.96 -15.09
C TYR A 841 17.46 -4.35 -16.47
N LEU A 842 16.35 -4.10 -17.16
CA LEU A 842 16.29 -3.32 -18.39
C LEU A 842 15.16 -2.27 -18.28
N TRP A 843 15.54 -1.01 -18.13
CA TRP A 843 14.61 0.11 -18.25
C TRP A 843 14.49 0.56 -19.70
N VAL A 844 13.26 0.84 -20.16
CA VAL A 844 12.94 1.40 -21.47
C VAL A 844 11.95 2.56 -21.30
N SER A 845 12.30 3.76 -21.78
CA SER A 845 11.34 4.86 -21.88
C SER A 845 10.44 4.69 -23.10
N ASP A 846 9.22 5.24 -23.10
CA ASP A 846 8.39 5.36 -24.32
C ASP A 846 9.11 6.08 -25.49
N GLN A 847 10.03 7.00 -25.19
CA GLN A 847 10.93 7.65 -26.16
C GLN A 847 12.09 6.76 -26.68
N GLY A 848 12.16 5.48 -26.28
CA GLY A 848 13.15 4.50 -26.74
C GLY A 848 14.55 4.55 -26.09
N HIS A 849 14.78 5.39 -25.08
CA HIS A 849 16.00 5.35 -24.26
C HIS A 849 16.05 4.07 -23.42
N ARG A 850 17.26 3.57 -23.13
CA ARG A 850 17.50 2.28 -22.45
C ARG A 850 18.56 2.39 -21.36
N TYR A 851 18.35 1.67 -20.25
CA TYR A 851 19.28 1.62 -19.11
C TYR A 851 19.34 0.21 -18.51
N GLU A 852 20.55 -0.35 -18.36
CA GLU A 852 20.78 -1.74 -17.95
C GLU A 852 21.24 -1.84 -16.46
N VAL A 853 20.62 -1.04 -15.58
CA VAL A 853 20.95 -0.95 -14.14
C VAL A 853 19.69 -0.78 -13.31
N ALA A 854 19.69 -1.28 -12.07
CA ALA A 854 18.52 -1.23 -11.18
C ALA A 854 17.94 0.18 -10.99
N ASN A 855 18.81 1.15 -10.68
CA ASN A 855 18.42 2.52 -10.32
C ASN A 855 19.13 3.53 -11.25
N PRO A 856 18.62 3.77 -12.48
CA PRO A 856 19.24 4.70 -13.42
C PRO A 856 18.89 6.17 -13.12
N ALA A 857 19.88 7.05 -13.28
CA ALA A 857 19.68 8.49 -13.26
C ALA A 857 19.36 8.99 -14.68
N VAL A 858 18.29 9.77 -14.81
CA VAL A 858 17.88 10.42 -16.07
C VAL A 858 18.24 11.89 -15.95
N GLU A 859 19.24 12.37 -16.70
CA GLU A 859 19.81 13.71 -16.48
C GLU A 859 18.88 14.88 -16.82
N SER A 860 17.93 14.69 -17.75
CA SER A 860 17.00 15.73 -18.20
C SER A 860 15.76 15.11 -18.85
N LEU A 861 14.58 15.59 -18.45
CA LEU A 861 13.28 15.28 -19.05
C LEU A 861 12.66 16.56 -19.63
N THR A 862 12.17 16.49 -20.88
CA THR A 862 11.52 17.62 -21.58
C THR A 862 10.04 17.41 -21.85
N GLU A 863 9.55 16.17 -21.82
CA GLU A 863 8.16 15.78 -22.05
C GLU A 863 7.81 14.64 -21.09
N SER A 864 6.55 14.57 -20.63
CA SER A 864 6.09 13.53 -19.70
C SER A 864 6.37 12.14 -20.28
N THR A 865 7.09 11.31 -19.52
CA THR A 865 7.70 10.08 -20.02
C THR A 865 7.31 8.90 -19.14
N THR A 866 6.86 7.82 -19.78
CA THR A 866 6.65 6.51 -19.16
C THR A 866 7.94 5.72 -19.23
N PHE A 867 8.36 5.14 -18.11
CA PHE A 867 9.50 4.23 -18.02
C PHE A 867 9.02 2.84 -17.61
N THR A 868 9.11 1.87 -18.52
CA THR A 868 8.95 0.45 -18.20
C THR A 868 10.27 -0.09 -17.66
N VAL A 869 10.23 -0.89 -16.59
CA VAL A 869 11.33 -1.76 -16.17
C VAL A 869 10.93 -3.20 -16.43
N THR A 870 11.79 -3.91 -17.15
CA THR A 870 11.83 -5.37 -17.23
C THR A 870 12.83 -5.84 -16.17
N VAL A 871 12.41 -6.72 -15.26
CA VAL A 871 13.28 -7.40 -14.28
C VAL A 871 13.33 -8.88 -14.63
N ASP A 872 14.53 -9.42 -14.73
CA ASP A 872 14.79 -10.83 -15.09
C ASP A 872 15.74 -11.45 -14.05
N ASP A 873 15.27 -12.50 -13.35
CA ASP A 873 16.04 -13.22 -12.31
C ASP A 873 16.81 -14.46 -12.84
N GLY A 874 16.79 -14.67 -14.16
CA GLY A 874 17.35 -15.83 -14.85
C GLY A 874 16.36 -16.95 -15.16
N PHE A 875 15.16 -16.91 -14.56
CA PHE A 875 14.08 -17.90 -14.73
C PHE A 875 12.71 -17.25 -14.97
N ASN A 876 12.47 -16.09 -14.35
CA ASN A 876 11.25 -15.30 -14.37
C ASN A 876 11.53 -13.90 -14.95
N GLU A 877 10.65 -13.40 -15.83
CA GLU A 877 10.68 -12.04 -16.35
C GLU A 877 9.41 -11.29 -15.91
N PHE A 878 9.56 -10.10 -15.31
CA PHE A 878 8.46 -9.27 -14.82
C PHE A 878 8.58 -7.83 -15.34
N GLU A 879 7.52 -7.32 -15.99
CA GLU A 879 7.45 -5.92 -16.44
C GLU A 879 6.51 -5.08 -15.57
N ALA A 880 6.97 -3.90 -15.17
CA ALA A 880 6.16 -2.85 -14.57
C ALA A 880 6.56 -1.48 -15.12
N SER A 881 5.75 -0.44 -14.91
CA SER A 881 6.09 0.91 -15.39
C SER A 881 5.80 2.01 -14.37
N VAL A 882 6.54 3.10 -14.48
CA VAL A 882 6.30 4.36 -13.75
C VAL A 882 6.13 5.49 -14.75
N PHE A 883 5.06 6.25 -14.62
CA PHE A 883 4.83 7.48 -15.39
C PHE A 883 5.41 8.67 -14.65
N VAL A 884 6.21 9.49 -15.34
CA VAL A 884 6.82 10.69 -14.77
C VAL A 884 6.32 11.91 -15.54
N PRO A 885 5.40 12.73 -14.96
CA PRO A 885 4.95 13.95 -15.59
C PRO A 885 6.07 15.00 -15.61
N VAL A 886 6.14 15.75 -16.71
CA VAL A 886 7.04 16.90 -16.86
C VAL A 886 6.20 18.19 -16.87
N ASN A 887 6.35 18.95 -15.79
CA ASN A 887 5.65 20.21 -15.60
C ASN A 887 6.42 21.38 -16.27
N PRO A 888 5.72 22.35 -16.87
CA PRO A 888 6.36 23.53 -17.43
C PRO A 888 7.01 24.38 -16.32
N ASN A 889 8.11 25.05 -16.65
CA ASN A 889 8.65 26.11 -15.79
C ASN A 889 7.78 27.38 -15.95
N PRO A 890 7.67 28.25 -14.93
CA PRO A 890 7.04 29.57 -15.05
C PRO A 890 7.66 30.40 -16.18
N GLU A 891 6.85 31.08 -16.98
CA GLU A 891 7.30 32.10 -17.93
C GLU A 891 7.00 33.48 -17.31
N ILE A 892 8.04 34.28 -17.09
CA ILE A 892 7.97 35.53 -16.30
C ILE A 892 8.78 36.65 -16.95
N ASP A 893 8.45 37.89 -16.59
CA ASP A 893 9.16 39.13 -16.95
C ASP A 893 9.27 40.00 -15.68
N ALA A 894 10.47 40.43 -15.31
CA ALA A 894 10.70 41.27 -14.11
C ALA A 894 10.42 42.78 -14.33
N GLY A 895 10.20 43.21 -15.57
CA GLY A 895 9.95 44.59 -15.98
C GLY A 895 11.19 45.35 -16.46
N ASP A 896 10.97 46.43 -17.24
CA ASP A 896 12.01 47.34 -17.72
C ASP A 896 12.83 47.97 -16.57
N ASP A 897 14.13 48.17 -16.79
CA ASP A 897 15.05 48.88 -15.88
C ASP A 897 14.50 50.27 -15.47
N LEU A 898 14.62 50.57 -14.17
CA LEU A 898 14.06 51.78 -13.56
C LEU A 898 15.16 52.78 -13.17
N SER A 899 14.82 54.07 -13.15
CA SER A 899 15.74 55.14 -12.74
C SER A 899 15.05 56.07 -11.74
N ILE A 900 15.67 56.27 -10.57
CA ILE A 900 15.13 57.04 -9.44
C ILE A 900 16.21 57.96 -8.83
N ASP A 901 15.79 59.03 -8.14
CA ASP A 901 16.71 59.91 -7.43
C ASP A 901 17.23 59.29 -6.12
N TYR A 902 18.42 59.73 -5.67
CA TYR A 902 19.04 59.30 -4.40
C TYR A 902 18.10 59.46 -3.20
N GLY A 903 17.79 58.34 -2.55
CA GLY A 903 16.92 58.28 -1.37
C GLY A 903 15.43 58.07 -1.68
N TYR A 904 15.03 57.73 -2.90
CA TYR A 904 13.65 57.44 -3.29
C TYR A 904 13.33 55.93 -3.31
N ILE A 905 12.05 55.59 -3.46
CA ILE A 905 11.56 54.22 -3.66
C ILE A 905 11.21 53.98 -5.14
N ALA A 906 11.29 52.73 -5.57
CA ALA A 906 10.74 52.24 -6.84
C ALA A 906 9.61 51.24 -6.58
N SER A 907 8.71 51.07 -7.55
CA SER A 907 7.72 49.97 -7.55
C SER A 907 8.18 48.93 -8.56
N LEU A 908 8.41 47.69 -8.12
CA LEU A 908 8.78 46.58 -8.97
C LEU A 908 7.50 45.88 -9.48
N ASN A 909 7.52 45.34 -10.69
CA ASN A 909 6.35 44.70 -11.30
C ASN A 909 6.74 43.47 -12.11
N CYS A 910 6.52 42.28 -11.56
CA CYS A 910 6.74 41.02 -12.28
C CYS A 910 5.44 40.57 -12.98
N GLU A 911 5.46 40.42 -14.30
CA GLU A 911 4.37 39.82 -15.06
C GLU A 911 4.61 38.31 -15.23
N VAL A 912 3.56 37.51 -15.11
CA VAL A 912 3.61 36.05 -15.33
C VAL A 912 2.84 35.74 -16.60
N LEU A 913 3.56 35.23 -17.60
CA LEU A 913 3.09 35.00 -18.96
C LEU A 913 2.53 33.58 -19.14
N GLY A 914 2.97 32.62 -18.34
CA GLY A 914 2.52 31.23 -18.40
C GLY A 914 3.25 30.29 -17.43
N GLY A 915 3.04 28.98 -17.62
CA GLY A 915 3.74 27.92 -16.88
C GLY A 915 3.12 27.53 -15.53
N GLY A 916 1.83 27.80 -15.30
CA GLY A 916 1.12 27.42 -14.07
C GLY A 916 -0.22 28.17 -13.91
N SER A 917 -0.94 27.86 -12.84
CA SER A 917 -2.17 28.55 -12.40
C SER A 917 -1.93 29.37 -11.12
N ASN A 918 -1.15 28.83 -10.19
CA ASN A 918 -0.81 29.44 -8.90
C ASN A 918 0.71 29.62 -8.76
N PHE A 919 1.13 30.76 -8.20
CA PHE A 919 2.53 31.20 -8.19
C PHE A 919 2.92 31.84 -6.86
N SER A 920 4.17 31.61 -6.45
CA SER A 920 4.82 32.25 -5.32
C SER A 920 6.08 32.99 -5.76
N PHE A 921 6.36 34.12 -5.12
CA PHE A 921 7.41 35.06 -5.53
C PHE A 921 8.43 35.21 -4.41
N TYR A 922 9.70 35.44 -4.77
CA TYR A 922 10.74 35.83 -3.82
C TYR A 922 11.71 36.83 -4.45
N TRP A 923 11.64 38.08 -3.99
CA TRP A 923 12.54 39.16 -4.42
C TRP A 923 13.79 39.25 -3.55
N THR A 924 14.95 39.45 -4.18
CA THR A 924 16.23 39.72 -3.50
C THR A 924 16.91 40.97 -4.09
N PRO A 925 17.60 41.81 -3.28
CA PRO A 925 17.78 41.70 -1.82
C PRO A 925 16.47 41.93 -1.04
N ASP A 926 16.20 41.05 -0.09
CA ASP A 926 15.00 41.06 0.75
C ASP A 926 14.95 42.29 1.66
N ASP A 927 16.11 42.71 2.19
CA ASP A 927 16.27 43.93 2.98
C ASP A 927 16.13 45.25 2.18
N LYS A 928 15.87 45.16 0.87
CA LYS A 928 15.64 46.31 -0.03
C LYS A 928 14.21 46.43 -0.55
N VAL A 929 13.29 45.53 -0.17
CA VAL A 929 11.86 45.59 -0.51
C VAL A 929 10.97 45.64 0.73
N ASN A 930 9.74 46.13 0.58
CA ASN A 930 8.76 46.24 1.66
C ASN A 930 8.20 44.87 2.11
N ASN A 931 8.11 43.90 1.18
CA ASN A 931 7.82 42.49 1.44
C ASN A 931 8.31 41.66 0.22
N PRO A 932 9.30 40.76 0.37
CA PRO A 932 9.87 40.01 -0.76
C PRO A 932 8.92 38.97 -1.36
N TYR A 933 7.83 38.61 -0.68
CA TYR A 933 6.90 37.55 -1.11
C TYR A 933 5.75 38.05 -2.00
N MET A 934 5.72 39.33 -2.37
CA MET A 934 4.69 39.89 -3.25
C MET A 934 5.16 39.87 -4.71
N GLN A 935 4.24 39.65 -5.64
CA GLN A 935 4.51 39.78 -7.08
C GLN A 935 5.07 41.17 -7.43
N ASN A 936 4.42 42.23 -6.90
CA ASN A 936 4.73 43.62 -7.18
C ASN A 936 5.03 44.40 -5.87
N PRO A 937 6.25 44.31 -5.31
CA PRO A 937 6.65 45.04 -4.11
C PRO A 937 7.10 46.48 -4.41
N GLU A 938 7.22 47.28 -3.36
CA GLU A 938 7.94 48.56 -3.41
C GLU A 938 9.31 48.40 -2.76
N THR A 939 10.32 49.09 -3.26
CA THR A 939 11.64 49.13 -2.62
C THR A 939 11.58 49.98 -1.34
N VAL A 940 12.53 49.75 -0.42
CA VAL A 940 12.89 50.77 0.57
C VAL A 940 13.59 51.95 -0.13
N ASN A 941 13.83 53.05 0.58
CA ASN A 941 14.58 54.19 0.05
C ASN A 941 16.00 53.75 -0.37
N LEU A 942 16.33 53.87 -1.65
CA LEU A 942 17.62 53.41 -2.19
C LEU A 942 18.65 54.54 -2.29
N GLU A 943 19.81 54.32 -1.68
CA GLU A 943 20.97 55.21 -1.74
C GLU A 943 21.99 54.79 -2.82
N THR A 944 21.85 53.60 -3.39
CA THR A 944 22.76 53.01 -4.39
C THR A 944 21.99 52.19 -5.40
N SER A 945 22.39 52.26 -6.67
CA SER A 945 21.82 51.43 -7.73
C SER A 945 21.89 49.95 -7.36
N THR A 946 20.77 49.25 -7.51
CA THR A 946 20.57 47.88 -7.00
C THR A 946 19.92 47.03 -8.07
N ASN A 947 20.49 45.84 -8.32
CA ASN A 947 19.84 44.82 -9.14
C ASN A 947 18.90 44.00 -8.26
N PHE A 948 17.64 43.88 -8.65
CA PHE A 948 16.67 43.06 -7.96
C PHE A 948 16.40 41.80 -8.78
N ASN A 949 16.62 40.63 -8.18
CA ASN A 949 16.25 39.35 -8.79
C ASN A 949 14.92 38.89 -8.21
N VAL A 950 14.02 38.39 -9.04
CA VAL A 950 12.81 37.67 -8.63
C VAL A 950 12.95 36.19 -8.98
N THR A 951 12.78 35.33 -7.98
CA THR A 951 12.54 33.89 -8.19
C THR A 951 11.03 33.65 -8.12
N VAL A 952 10.46 32.94 -9.10
CA VAL A 952 9.03 32.59 -9.14
C VAL A 952 8.90 31.08 -9.23
N ASN A 953 8.07 30.51 -8.36
CA ASN A 953 7.77 29.08 -8.29
C ASN A 953 6.27 28.86 -8.55
N ASN A 954 5.92 27.92 -9.44
CA ASN A 954 4.53 27.48 -9.63
C ASN A 954 4.08 26.44 -8.58
N GLU A 955 2.82 26.02 -8.65
CA GLU A 955 2.23 24.97 -7.81
C GLU A 955 2.97 23.61 -7.88
N PHE A 956 3.66 23.32 -8.98
CA PHE A 956 4.47 22.11 -9.18
C PHE A 956 5.90 22.23 -8.63
N GLY A 957 6.24 23.35 -7.98
CA GLY A 957 7.59 23.61 -7.45
C GLY A 957 8.63 23.98 -8.50
N CYS A 958 8.23 24.19 -9.76
CA CYS A 958 9.14 24.55 -10.84
C CYS A 958 9.50 26.04 -10.79
N THR A 959 10.80 26.34 -10.91
CA THR A 959 11.38 27.65 -10.55
C THR A 959 11.97 28.36 -11.76
N THR A 960 11.62 29.62 -11.96
CA THR A 960 12.27 30.53 -12.94
C THR A 960 12.79 31.78 -12.23
N GLU A 961 13.89 32.34 -12.73
CA GLU A 961 14.47 33.58 -12.21
C GLU A 961 14.56 34.64 -13.32
N ASP A 962 14.26 35.90 -12.97
CA ASP A 962 14.57 37.07 -13.80
C ASP A 962 14.96 38.26 -12.90
N HIS A 963 15.29 39.42 -13.49
CA HIS A 963 15.90 40.55 -12.82
C HIS A 963 15.56 41.91 -13.46
N VAL A 964 15.50 42.94 -12.62
CA VAL A 964 15.35 44.34 -13.02
C VAL A 964 16.38 45.20 -12.29
N TYR A 965 17.06 46.09 -13.02
CA TYR A 965 18.04 47.00 -12.43
C TYR A 965 17.41 48.35 -12.11
N VAL A 966 17.56 48.79 -10.86
CA VAL A 966 17.11 50.11 -10.40
C VAL A 966 18.34 51.01 -10.27
N GLU A 967 18.51 51.95 -11.21
CA GLU A 967 19.55 52.97 -11.16
C GLU A 967 19.18 54.09 -10.18
N VAL A 968 20.06 54.38 -9.23
CA VAL A 968 19.95 55.53 -8.33
C VAL A 968 20.82 56.67 -8.84
N VAL A 969 20.18 57.78 -9.20
CA VAL A 969 20.80 58.97 -9.79
C VAL A 969 21.02 60.05 -8.72
N GLY A 970 22.15 60.75 -8.78
CA GLY A 970 22.48 61.84 -7.85
C GLY A 970 23.45 61.41 -6.73
N GLY A 971 23.19 61.85 -5.50
CA GLY A 971 24.02 61.62 -4.33
C GLY A 971 23.55 62.44 -3.12
N PRO A 972 24.18 62.32 -1.94
CA PRO A 972 23.70 62.94 -0.70
C PRO A 972 23.70 64.48 -0.73
N LEU A 973 22.62 65.08 -0.20
CA LEU A 973 22.42 66.53 -0.14
C LEU A 973 23.51 67.23 0.70
N SER A 974 24.06 68.33 0.17
CA SER A 974 25.19 69.06 0.73
C SER A 974 25.04 70.58 0.59
N ALA A 975 25.68 71.32 1.51
CA ALA A 975 25.76 72.78 1.51
C ALA A 975 27.18 73.21 1.92
N SER A 976 27.86 74.00 1.09
CA SER A 976 29.24 74.44 1.30
C SER A 976 29.41 75.91 0.89
N PRO A 977 29.04 76.86 1.77
CA PRO A 977 29.01 78.27 1.41
C PRO A 977 30.42 78.87 1.21
N TYR A 978 30.55 79.76 0.24
CA TYR A 978 31.82 80.44 -0.08
C TYR A 978 31.64 81.89 -0.54
N ILE A 979 32.77 82.61 -0.66
CA ILE A 979 32.90 83.95 -1.26
C ILE A 979 34.09 83.99 -2.23
N GLU A 980 34.16 85.00 -3.08
CA GLU A 980 35.25 85.20 -4.05
C GLU A 980 36.16 86.41 -3.72
N ASP A 981 35.82 87.22 -2.70
CA ASP A 981 36.55 88.44 -2.31
C ASP A 981 37.71 88.15 -1.33
N ASP A 982 38.96 88.37 -1.74
CA ASP A 982 40.17 88.12 -0.92
C ASP A 982 40.37 89.11 0.24
N VAL A 983 39.89 90.36 0.12
CA VAL A 983 40.08 91.44 1.10
C VAL A 983 38.80 92.26 1.18
N ILE A 984 38.27 92.42 2.39
CA ILE A 984 36.98 93.09 2.62
C ILE A 984 37.16 94.18 3.68
N CYS A 985 36.90 95.42 3.28
CA CYS A 985 36.92 96.61 4.11
C CYS A 985 35.50 97.02 4.54
N ARG A 986 35.41 97.92 5.51
CA ARG A 986 34.16 98.54 5.93
C ARG A 986 33.56 99.38 4.80
N TYR A 987 32.27 99.20 4.57
CA TYR A 987 31.42 99.79 3.51
C TYR A 987 31.53 99.15 2.12
N ASP A 988 32.25 98.04 1.99
CA ASP A 988 32.15 97.17 0.81
C ASP A 988 30.79 96.43 0.77
N THR A 989 30.56 95.66 -0.30
CA THR A 989 29.37 94.79 -0.42
C THR A 989 29.77 93.48 -1.06
N ILE A 990 29.74 92.41 -0.27
CA ILE A 990 30.20 91.07 -0.65
C ILE A 990 29.06 90.25 -1.25
N THR A 991 29.41 89.23 -2.05
CA THR A 991 28.45 88.24 -2.59
C THR A 991 28.72 86.87 -1.99
N LEU A 992 27.70 86.25 -1.41
CA LEU A 992 27.73 84.92 -0.84
C LEU A 992 27.23 83.89 -1.86
N TYR A 993 27.84 82.71 -1.89
CA TYR A 993 27.43 81.58 -2.71
C TYR A 993 27.12 80.39 -1.80
N SER A 994 26.01 79.68 -2.04
CA SER A 994 25.52 78.61 -1.15
C SER A 994 26.25 77.26 -1.30
N GLY A 995 26.84 76.98 -2.47
CA GLY A 995 27.54 75.73 -2.75
C GLY A 995 26.67 74.48 -2.52
N ALA A 996 25.39 74.54 -2.92
CA ALA A 996 24.44 73.44 -2.78
C ALA A 996 24.61 72.36 -3.88
N GLY A 997 24.53 71.09 -3.51
CA GLY A 997 24.61 69.95 -4.44
C GLY A 997 24.18 68.63 -3.81
N GLY A 998 23.81 67.64 -4.64
CA GLY A 998 23.18 66.39 -4.18
C GLY A 998 21.69 66.56 -3.81
N GLY A 999 21.02 65.48 -3.43
CA GLY A 999 19.56 65.43 -3.31
C GLY A 999 18.84 65.43 -4.66
N GLY A 1000 17.50 65.44 -4.65
CA GLY A 1000 16.66 65.38 -5.86
C GLY A 1000 16.63 66.66 -6.72
N GLY A 1001 17.56 67.60 -6.50
CA GLY A 1001 17.59 68.91 -7.15
C GLY A 1001 16.49 69.87 -6.70
N GLY A 1002 16.51 71.11 -7.22
CA GLY A 1002 15.47 72.10 -6.93
C GLY A 1002 15.54 72.75 -5.54
N TYR A 1003 16.74 73.12 -5.08
CA TYR A 1003 16.97 73.57 -3.70
C TYR A 1003 16.25 74.87 -3.31
N THR A 1004 15.82 74.90 -2.05
CA THR A 1004 15.42 76.10 -1.30
C THR A 1004 16.52 76.49 -0.33
N TYR A 1005 16.65 77.80 -0.03
CA TYR A 1005 17.76 78.36 0.75
C TYR A 1005 17.22 79.22 1.90
N GLN A 1006 17.92 79.20 3.04
CA GLN A 1006 17.69 80.14 4.14
C GLN A 1006 19.04 80.54 4.77
N TRP A 1007 19.46 81.78 4.52
CA TRP A 1007 20.65 82.40 5.07
C TRP A 1007 20.38 83.15 6.37
N SER A 1008 21.39 83.23 7.24
CA SER A 1008 21.43 84.12 8.41
C SER A 1008 22.87 84.57 8.72
N VAL A 1009 23.04 85.64 9.52
CA VAL A 1009 24.36 86.15 9.94
C VAL A 1009 24.46 86.42 11.45
N SER A 1010 25.65 86.23 12.02
CA SER A 1010 26.01 86.64 13.38
C SER A 1010 27.41 87.28 13.40
N PRO A 1011 27.65 88.43 14.06
CA PRO A 1011 26.68 89.23 14.81
C PRO A 1011 25.79 90.06 13.87
N GLY A 1012 24.47 89.93 14.04
CA GLY A 1012 23.48 90.62 13.21
C GLY A 1012 22.10 89.96 13.31
N ASN A 1013 21.18 90.43 12.47
CA ASN A 1013 19.82 89.88 12.29
C ASN A 1013 19.43 89.89 10.78
N TRP A 1014 20.42 89.80 9.87
CA TRP A 1014 20.17 89.73 8.42
C TRP A 1014 19.91 88.27 8.01
N THR A 1015 19.02 88.11 7.03
CA THR A 1015 18.62 86.83 6.44
C THR A 1015 18.27 87.01 4.96
N SER A 1016 18.48 85.99 4.13
CA SER A 1016 17.96 85.94 2.75
C SER A 1016 17.52 84.52 2.38
N THR A 1017 16.65 84.39 1.37
CA THR A 1017 16.24 83.12 0.75
C THR A 1017 16.83 82.91 -0.65
N ASP A 1018 17.69 83.82 -1.11
CA ASP A 1018 18.31 83.73 -2.44
C ASP A 1018 19.46 82.71 -2.46
N ALA A 1019 19.70 82.10 -3.62
CA ALA A 1019 20.81 81.14 -3.80
C ALA A 1019 22.20 81.79 -3.66
N THR A 1020 22.30 83.08 -4.03
CA THR A 1020 23.53 83.89 -4.04
C THR A 1020 23.26 85.34 -3.57
N PRO A 1021 23.06 85.57 -2.26
CA PRO A 1021 22.69 86.89 -1.73
C PRO A 1021 23.89 87.82 -1.52
N THR A 1022 23.64 89.13 -1.47
CA THR A 1022 24.66 90.16 -1.19
C THR A 1022 24.51 90.78 0.20
N PHE A 1023 25.63 91.20 0.80
CA PHE A 1023 25.67 91.76 2.16
C PHE A 1023 26.58 93.02 2.25
N PRO A 1024 26.05 94.18 2.71
CA PRO A 1024 26.84 95.42 2.85
C PRO A 1024 27.53 95.50 4.23
N THR A 1025 28.84 95.75 4.25
CA THR A 1025 29.69 95.65 5.45
C THR A 1025 29.72 96.95 6.28
N THR A 1026 28.59 97.31 6.88
CA THR A 1026 28.41 98.61 7.57
C THR A 1026 29.32 98.84 8.80
N ASP A 1027 29.90 97.78 9.37
CA ASP A 1027 30.90 97.86 10.45
C ASP A 1027 32.00 96.79 10.26
N TYR A 1028 33.07 96.87 11.06
CA TYR A 1028 34.23 95.99 10.97
C TYR A 1028 34.24 94.92 12.08
N GLY A 1029 34.79 93.75 11.79
CA GLY A 1029 34.75 92.57 12.66
C GLY A 1029 34.53 91.27 11.87
N ASN A 1030 34.38 90.15 12.57
CA ASN A 1030 34.11 88.85 11.94
C ASN A 1030 32.61 88.59 11.90
N TYR A 1031 32.09 88.25 10.72
CA TYR A 1031 30.70 87.83 10.48
C TYR A 1031 30.67 86.34 10.10
N THR A 1032 29.93 85.53 10.86
CA THR A 1032 29.59 84.16 10.49
C THR A 1032 28.27 84.15 9.73
N PHE A 1033 28.25 83.57 8.54
CA PHE A 1033 27.05 83.35 7.74
C PHE A 1033 26.72 81.85 7.71
N THR A 1034 25.46 81.52 8.01
CA THR A 1034 24.93 80.15 7.96
C THR A 1034 23.91 80.07 6.82
N VAL A 1035 24.02 79.07 5.96
CA VAL A 1035 22.98 78.70 4.98
C VAL A 1035 22.37 77.35 5.35
N VAL A 1036 21.04 77.28 5.36
CA VAL A 1036 20.29 76.01 5.33
C VAL A 1036 19.82 75.78 3.90
N VAL A 1037 20.01 74.56 3.40
CA VAL A 1037 19.63 74.09 2.06
C VAL A 1037 18.66 72.92 2.21
N SER A 1038 17.57 72.91 1.46
CA SER A 1038 16.60 71.81 1.46
C SER A 1038 16.06 71.50 0.06
N ASP A 1039 15.94 70.22 -0.26
CA ASP A 1039 15.34 69.64 -1.47
C ASP A 1039 13.86 69.24 -1.28
N ALA A 1040 13.18 69.88 -0.31
CA ALA A 1040 11.83 69.61 0.18
C ALA A 1040 11.63 68.31 0.98
N TYR A 1041 12.60 67.39 1.02
CA TYR A 1041 12.54 66.17 1.85
C TYR A 1041 13.60 66.16 2.95
N ASN A 1042 14.82 66.55 2.61
CA ASN A 1042 15.96 66.65 3.51
C ASN A 1042 16.35 68.12 3.73
N SER A 1043 17.13 68.39 4.78
CA SER A 1043 17.69 69.73 5.04
C SER A 1043 19.05 69.65 5.70
N ILE A 1044 20.03 70.38 5.18
CA ILE A 1044 21.41 70.44 5.71
C ILE A 1044 21.88 71.90 5.83
N SER A 1045 22.80 72.17 6.75
CA SER A 1045 23.34 73.51 7.02
C SER A 1045 24.85 73.59 6.84
N GLY A 1046 25.35 74.69 6.28
CA GLY A 1046 26.78 75.00 6.20
C GLY A 1046 27.09 76.43 6.65
N ASP A 1047 28.30 76.65 7.16
CA ASP A 1047 28.77 77.92 7.74
C ASP A 1047 30.03 78.46 7.04
N ILE A 1048 30.15 79.79 6.94
CA ILE A 1048 31.39 80.49 6.56
C ILE A 1048 31.64 81.70 7.49
N VAL A 1049 32.91 81.96 7.83
CA VAL A 1049 33.32 83.10 8.68
C VAL A 1049 34.15 84.08 7.86
N ILE A 1050 33.74 85.36 7.86
CA ILE A 1050 34.26 86.41 6.99
C ILE A 1050 34.76 87.59 7.83
N PRO A 1051 36.06 87.95 7.78
CA PRO A 1051 36.60 89.13 8.46
C PRO A 1051 36.41 90.40 7.62
N VAL A 1052 35.94 91.48 8.26
CA VAL A 1052 35.83 92.83 7.67
C VAL A 1052 36.79 93.78 8.39
N HIS A 1053 37.57 94.54 7.63
CA HIS A 1053 38.62 95.42 8.12
C HIS A 1053 38.21 96.90 8.23
N ALA A 1054 38.88 97.65 9.11
CA ALA A 1054 38.64 99.08 9.31
C ALA A 1054 39.47 99.98 8.36
N LEU A 1055 38.98 101.18 8.07
CA LEU A 1055 39.67 102.20 7.29
C LEU A 1055 40.72 102.97 8.14
N PRO A 1056 41.81 103.49 7.54
CA PRO A 1056 42.79 104.32 8.25
C PRO A 1056 42.30 105.75 8.54
N GLU A 1057 42.89 106.41 9.55
CA GLU A 1057 42.50 107.73 10.10
C GLU A 1057 43.57 108.82 9.82
N VAL A 1058 43.20 110.11 9.85
CA VAL A 1058 44.08 111.24 9.49
C VAL A 1058 43.65 112.57 10.15
N ASP A 1059 44.60 113.43 10.52
CA ASP A 1059 44.39 114.83 10.93
C ASP A 1059 45.40 115.75 10.20
N LEU A 1060 45.02 116.98 9.88
CA LEU A 1060 45.79 117.92 9.04
C LEU A 1060 45.99 119.27 9.75
N SER A 1061 46.27 119.24 11.06
CA SER A 1061 46.38 120.41 11.94
C SER A 1061 47.80 121.00 12.02
N ALA A 1062 47.97 122.20 11.44
CA ALA A 1062 49.25 122.94 11.39
C ALA A 1062 49.49 123.83 12.63
N GLU A 1063 50.68 123.77 13.23
CA GLU A 1063 51.00 124.39 14.53
C GLU A 1063 51.47 125.86 14.46
N PHE A 1064 50.61 126.77 13.98
CA PHE A 1064 50.80 128.22 14.19
C PHE A 1064 49.48 128.98 14.33
N ASP A 1065 49.54 130.19 14.90
CA ASP A 1065 48.44 131.10 15.29
C ASP A 1065 47.69 131.72 14.08
N SER A 1066 47.64 131.02 12.94
CA SER A 1066 47.31 131.54 11.60
C SER A 1066 46.29 130.68 10.83
N ILE A 1067 45.56 129.80 11.51
CA ILE A 1067 44.42 129.06 10.93
C ILE A 1067 43.21 129.99 10.82
N VAL A 1068 42.53 129.98 9.67
CA VAL A 1068 41.32 130.79 9.41
C VAL A 1068 40.05 129.96 9.21
N ALA A 1069 40.17 128.68 8.87
CA ALA A 1069 39.09 127.70 8.91
C ALA A 1069 39.68 126.26 9.01
N PRO A 1070 38.90 125.24 9.38
CA PRO A 1070 39.34 123.84 9.27
C PRO A 1070 39.82 123.55 7.84
N HIS A 1071 40.97 122.90 7.71
CA HIS A 1071 41.65 122.64 6.43
C HIS A 1071 42.03 123.92 5.62
N VAL A 1072 42.10 125.10 6.25
CA VAL A 1072 42.53 126.37 5.60
C VAL A 1072 43.52 127.17 6.46
N VAL A 1073 44.76 127.27 5.99
CA VAL A 1073 45.87 127.97 6.67
C VAL A 1073 46.24 129.27 5.93
N ALA A 1074 46.50 130.37 6.66
CA ALA A 1074 46.91 131.64 6.09
C ALA A 1074 48.34 132.04 6.53
N VAL A 1075 49.19 132.52 5.62
CA VAL A 1075 50.58 132.91 5.91
C VAL A 1075 51.01 134.21 5.22
N CYS A 1076 52.20 134.72 5.58
CA CYS A 1076 52.80 135.87 4.91
C CYS A 1076 53.21 135.51 3.47
N VAL A 1077 53.23 136.50 2.57
CA VAL A 1077 53.76 136.33 1.22
C VAL A 1077 55.26 136.06 1.28
N TYR A 1078 55.72 135.02 0.57
CA TYR A 1078 57.08 134.46 0.61
C TYR A 1078 57.48 133.72 1.90
N ASP A 1079 56.49 133.27 2.67
CA ASP A 1079 56.68 132.35 3.80
C ASP A 1079 56.43 130.88 3.41
N SER A 1080 56.75 129.95 4.31
CA SER A 1080 56.62 128.50 4.13
C SER A 1080 55.90 127.84 5.31
N VAL A 1081 55.09 126.82 5.05
CA VAL A 1081 54.34 126.08 6.07
C VAL A 1081 54.59 124.57 5.98
N LEU A 1082 54.51 123.90 7.13
CA LEU A 1082 54.55 122.45 7.25
C LEU A 1082 53.12 121.89 7.28
N LEU A 1083 52.87 120.86 6.48
CA LEU A 1083 51.69 120.00 6.56
C LEU A 1083 52.12 118.63 7.10
N ASP A 1084 51.36 118.09 8.03
CA ASP A 1084 51.59 116.78 8.66
C ASP A 1084 50.25 116.04 8.71
N ALA A 1085 50.23 114.78 8.29
CA ALA A 1085 49.05 113.91 8.28
C ALA A 1085 48.72 113.24 9.62
N LYS A 1086 49.61 113.35 10.63
CA LYS A 1086 49.41 112.95 12.04
C LYS A 1086 48.73 111.60 12.31
N ASN A 1087 48.87 110.61 11.42
CA ASN A 1087 48.31 109.27 11.59
C ASN A 1087 49.08 108.47 12.66
N THR A 1088 48.36 107.67 13.44
CA THR A 1088 48.88 106.88 14.57
C THR A 1088 49.21 105.42 14.24
N GLY A 1089 49.27 105.02 12.96
CA GLY A 1089 49.53 103.63 12.54
C GLY A 1089 50.32 103.46 11.23
N ASP A 1090 50.60 102.20 10.88
CA ASP A 1090 51.38 101.81 9.68
C ASP A 1090 50.61 102.04 8.36
N ALA A 1091 50.55 103.30 7.93
CA ALA A 1091 50.07 103.70 6.61
C ALA A 1091 51.21 103.98 5.62
N GLU A 1092 50.93 103.79 4.32
CA GLU A 1092 51.68 104.45 3.24
C GLU A 1092 50.96 105.72 2.82
N TYR A 1093 51.72 106.80 2.65
CA TYR A 1093 51.23 108.11 2.26
C TYR A 1093 51.55 108.36 0.79
N LEU A 1094 50.62 108.98 0.06
CA LEU A 1094 50.87 109.55 -1.27
C LEU A 1094 50.18 110.90 -1.36
N TRP A 1095 50.98 111.97 -1.31
CA TRP A 1095 50.48 113.34 -1.44
C TRP A 1095 50.24 113.72 -2.91
N SER A 1096 49.39 114.71 -3.15
CA SER A 1096 49.14 115.30 -4.48
C SER A 1096 50.36 115.97 -5.12
N THR A 1097 51.41 116.21 -4.34
CA THR A 1097 52.75 116.63 -4.80
C THR A 1097 53.57 115.49 -5.41
N GLY A 1098 53.20 114.23 -5.17
CA GLY A 1098 54.00 113.04 -5.43
C GLY A 1098 54.94 112.63 -4.29
N GLU A 1099 54.94 113.37 -3.17
CA GLU A 1099 55.72 113.00 -1.97
C GLU A 1099 55.05 111.86 -1.18
N VAL A 1100 55.85 111.06 -0.47
CA VAL A 1100 55.42 109.85 0.25
C VAL A 1100 55.77 109.84 1.75
N SER A 1101 56.20 110.98 2.29
CA SER A 1101 56.42 111.20 3.72
C SER A 1101 55.11 111.56 4.43
N GLN A 1102 55.03 111.33 5.75
CA GLN A 1102 53.90 111.78 6.57
C GLN A 1102 53.80 113.33 6.63
N GLU A 1103 54.94 114.02 6.61
CA GLU A 1103 55.06 115.46 6.60
C GLU A 1103 55.52 115.96 5.22
N ILE A 1104 55.00 117.12 4.77
CA ILE A 1104 55.52 117.86 3.60
C ILE A 1104 55.64 119.36 3.92
N MET A 1105 56.69 120.01 3.42
CA MET A 1105 56.87 121.47 3.54
C MET A 1105 56.52 122.14 2.21
N VAL A 1106 55.65 123.15 2.26
CA VAL A 1106 55.13 123.85 1.07
C VAL A 1106 55.34 125.37 1.19
N GLY A 1107 55.85 125.98 0.11
CA GLY A 1107 56.32 127.37 0.10
C GLY A 1107 55.49 128.29 -0.79
N THR A 1108 55.16 129.49 -0.29
CA THR A 1108 54.30 130.44 -1.03
C THR A 1108 55.06 131.18 -2.12
N THR A 1109 54.54 131.13 -3.35
CA THR A 1109 55.25 131.53 -4.58
C THR A 1109 54.44 132.50 -5.45
N GLY A 1110 53.63 133.36 -4.82
CA GLY A 1110 52.74 134.30 -5.51
C GLY A 1110 52.91 135.76 -5.11
N ILE A 1111 52.29 136.64 -5.90
CA ILE A 1111 52.07 138.05 -5.57
C ILE A 1111 50.73 138.16 -4.83
N GLY A 1112 50.76 138.67 -3.59
CA GLY A 1112 49.76 138.38 -2.55
C GLY A 1112 48.27 138.52 -2.92
N GLY A 1113 47.46 137.58 -2.40
CA GLY A 1113 46.02 137.45 -2.68
C GLY A 1113 45.60 136.16 -3.38
N ASP A 1114 46.36 135.07 -3.23
CA ASP A 1114 46.26 133.84 -4.03
C ASP A 1114 46.33 132.57 -3.14
N SER A 1115 45.97 131.39 -3.67
CA SER A 1115 45.70 130.18 -2.88
C SER A 1115 46.07 128.85 -3.56
N GLN A 1116 46.46 127.84 -2.77
CA GLN A 1116 46.95 126.53 -3.25
C GLN A 1116 46.28 125.36 -2.49
N TYR A 1117 46.22 124.17 -3.11
CA TYR A 1117 45.51 122.98 -2.60
C TYR A 1117 46.42 121.75 -2.58
N TYR A 1118 46.26 120.91 -1.55
CA TYR A 1118 47.02 119.67 -1.33
C TYR A 1118 46.10 118.55 -0.83
N SER A 1119 46.47 117.29 -1.08
CA SER A 1119 45.75 116.12 -0.56
C SER A 1119 46.68 114.94 -0.34
N VAL A 1120 46.22 113.93 0.42
CA VAL A 1120 46.97 112.70 0.75
C VAL A 1120 46.07 111.47 0.70
N LEU A 1121 46.52 110.44 -0.01
CA LEU A 1121 45.99 109.08 0.05
C LEU A 1121 46.77 108.29 1.10
N LEU A 1122 46.06 107.55 1.96
CA LEU A 1122 46.60 106.65 2.97
C LEU A 1122 46.21 105.20 2.64
N THR A 1123 47.17 104.27 2.65
CA THR A 1123 46.92 102.82 2.50
C THR A 1123 47.41 102.08 3.76
N ASN A 1124 46.54 101.29 4.40
CA ASN A 1124 46.93 100.50 5.58
C ASN A 1124 47.73 99.26 5.15
N LYS A 1125 48.99 99.15 5.61
CA LYS A 1125 49.91 98.06 5.20
C LYS A 1125 49.45 96.65 5.56
N ASN A 1126 48.63 96.51 6.60
CA ASN A 1126 48.27 95.22 7.18
C ASN A 1126 46.88 94.72 6.72
N THR A 1127 46.08 95.58 6.07
CA THR A 1127 44.69 95.26 5.64
C THR A 1127 44.35 95.69 4.23
N GLY A 1128 45.22 96.44 3.53
CA GLY A 1128 44.98 96.93 2.17
C GLY A 1128 43.99 98.10 2.06
N CYS A 1129 43.15 98.34 3.07
CA CYS A 1129 42.13 99.40 3.06
C CYS A 1129 42.73 100.81 2.89
N GLN A 1130 42.05 101.65 2.10
CA GLN A 1130 42.52 102.98 1.68
C GLN A 1130 41.57 104.13 2.12
N TYR A 1131 42.12 105.33 2.29
CA TYR A 1131 41.37 106.56 2.62
C TYR A 1131 42.09 107.82 2.12
N THR A 1132 41.38 108.93 1.86
CA THR A 1132 41.95 110.17 1.28
C THR A 1132 41.44 111.43 2.01
N ALA A 1133 42.30 112.45 2.17
CA ALA A 1133 41.93 113.76 2.75
C ALA A 1133 42.67 114.96 2.11
N ASP A 1134 42.12 116.17 2.25
CA ASP A 1134 42.53 117.40 1.53
C ASP A 1134 42.79 118.62 2.45
N VAL A 1135 43.54 119.63 1.99
CA VAL A 1135 43.86 120.89 2.70
C VAL A 1135 44.18 122.06 1.75
N THR A 1136 43.94 123.30 2.18
CA THR A 1136 44.07 124.56 1.40
C THR A 1136 44.94 125.61 2.11
N ILE A 1137 45.69 126.43 1.36
CA ILE A 1137 46.59 127.49 1.88
C ILE A 1137 46.37 128.82 1.15
N ILE A 1138 46.47 129.96 1.88
CA ILE A 1138 46.21 131.34 1.39
C ILE A 1138 47.33 132.30 1.87
N TYR A 1139 47.67 133.37 1.14
CA TYR A 1139 48.71 134.33 1.56
C TYR A 1139 48.47 135.82 1.22
N SER A 1140 48.82 136.74 2.15
CA SER A 1140 48.55 138.18 2.06
C SER A 1140 49.57 139.08 2.79
N PHE A 1141 49.83 140.28 2.23
CA PHE A 1141 50.69 141.32 2.83
C PHE A 1141 50.08 142.01 4.07
N ALA A 1142 48.78 141.84 4.33
CA ALA A 1142 48.11 142.51 5.45
C ALA A 1142 48.56 142.01 6.84
N MET A 1143 49.30 140.90 6.90
CA MET A 1143 49.75 140.26 8.15
C MET A 1143 51.03 140.88 8.74
N CYS A 1144 51.55 141.99 8.19
CA CYS A 1144 52.82 142.61 8.58
C CYS A 1144 52.60 143.93 9.36
N GLY A 1145 52.59 143.90 10.71
CA GLY A 1145 52.21 145.04 11.55
C GLY A 1145 53.34 145.73 12.34
N TYR A 1146 53.23 147.06 12.51
CA TYR A 1146 53.99 147.88 13.47
C TYR A 1146 53.27 149.20 13.80
N PHE A 1147 52.78 149.38 15.05
CA PHE A 1147 52.56 150.68 15.74
C PHE A 1147 52.28 150.43 17.23
N VAL A 1148 52.49 151.43 18.10
CA VAL A 1148 52.29 151.38 19.58
C VAL A 1148 51.70 152.73 20.06
N GLU A 1149 51.10 152.73 21.26
CA GLU A 1149 49.91 153.53 21.66
C GLU A 1149 50.10 154.99 22.13
N GLU A 1150 48.96 155.65 22.41
CA GLU A 1150 48.78 157.03 22.88
C GLU A 1150 49.16 157.26 24.38
N LEU A 1151 48.82 158.44 24.94
CA LEU A 1151 47.79 158.51 25.99
C LEU A 1151 47.30 159.94 26.35
N ASN A 1152 45.98 160.09 26.41
CA ASN A 1152 45.16 160.95 27.29
C ASN A 1152 45.48 162.45 27.51
N GLY A 1153 44.40 163.26 27.45
CA GLY A 1153 44.13 164.21 28.54
C GLY A 1153 43.34 165.46 28.17
N GLN A 1154 43.83 166.22 27.18
CA GLN A 1154 43.32 167.57 26.89
C GLN A 1154 43.42 167.86 25.40
N GLN A 1155 42.28 168.03 24.74
CA GLN A 1155 42.15 168.04 23.28
C GLN A 1155 42.43 169.44 22.70
N LEU A 1156 43.70 169.85 22.72
CA LEU A 1156 44.18 170.97 21.91
C LEU A 1156 44.11 170.56 20.42
N GLU A 1157 43.30 171.25 19.63
CA GLU A 1157 43.20 171.02 18.19
C GLU A 1157 44.28 171.85 17.49
N VAL A 1158 45.22 171.17 16.81
CA VAL A 1158 46.47 171.74 16.29
C VAL A 1158 46.62 171.40 14.81
N GLU A 1159 46.49 172.42 13.95
CA GLU A 1159 46.62 172.30 12.50
C GLU A 1159 47.89 173.01 12.01
N ILE A 1160 48.65 172.36 11.14
CA ILE A 1160 49.87 172.87 10.52
C ILE A 1160 49.71 172.70 9.00
N TYR A 1161 49.58 173.79 8.26
CA TYR A 1161 49.34 173.72 6.82
C TYR A 1161 50.07 174.81 6.01
N PRO A 1162 50.73 174.46 4.88
CA PRO A 1162 51.01 173.10 4.41
C PRO A 1162 52.08 172.41 5.28
N ASN A 1163 52.02 171.08 5.38
CA ASN A 1163 53.04 170.24 6.00
C ASN A 1163 53.12 168.92 5.19
N PRO A 1164 54.18 168.67 4.39
CA PRO A 1164 55.42 169.43 4.31
C PRO A 1164 55.25 170.89 3.86
N ALA A 1165 56.10 171.75 4.41
CA ALA A 1165 56.23 173.15 4.04
C ALA A 1165 57.45 173.35 3.15
N THR A 1166 57.40 174.27 2.19
CA THR A 1166 58.62 174.81 1.56
C THR A 1166 59.18 175.93 2.44
N ASP A 1167 58.72 177.17 2.24
CA ASP A 1167 59.29 178.35 2.88
C ASP A 1167 58.37 179.05 3.89
N ARG A 1168 57.13 178.57 4.08
CA ARG A 1168 56.19 179.04 5.11
C ARG A 1168 55.12 177.99 5.43
N PHE A 1169 54.59 178.04 6.64
CA PHE A 1169 53.34 177.36 7.01
C PHE A 1169 52.51 178.22 7.97
N THR A 1170 51.20 177.98 8.02
CA THR A 1170 50.31 178.52 9.04
C THR A 1170 50.19 177.51 10.18
N LEU A 1171 50.45 177.97 11.40
CA LEU A 1171 50.12 177.27 12.64
C LEU A 1171 48.75 177.76 13.12
N SER A 1172 47.80 176.85 13.34
CA SER A 1172 46.49 177.13 13.93
C SER A 1172 46.28 176.25 15.17
N ILE A 1173 45.98 176.86 16.31
CA ILE A 1173 45.77 176.17 17.59
C ILE A 1173 44.49 176.69 18.25
N LYS A 1174 43.55 175.79 18.56
CA LYS A 1174 42.28 176.12 19.22
C LYS A 1174 42.25 175.66 20.68
N GLY A 1175 41.46 176.37 21.50
CA GLY A 1175 41.15 175.96 22.88
C GLY A 1175 42.26 176.15 23.91
N VAL A 1176 43.14 177.15 23.72
CA VAL A 1176 44.27 177.42 24.62
C VAL A 1176 43.76 178.02 25.94
N THR A 1177 43.57 177.18 26.95
CA THR A 1177 43.00 177.56 28.26
C THR A 1177 44.04 178.05 29.27
N GLU A 1178 45.26 177.53 29.24
CA GLU A 1178 46.41 177.97 30.06
C GLU A 1178 47.52 178.61 29.20
N GLU A 1179 48.45 179.33 29.84
CA GLU A 1179 49.60 179.94 29.15
C GLU A 1179 50.44 178.85 28.46
N THR A 1180 50.45 178.88 27.12
CA THR A 1180 51.00 177.78 26.32
C THR A 1180 52.20 178.25 25.52
N GLN A 1181 53.34 177.57 25.67
CA GLN A 1181 54.53 177.86 24.88
C GLN A 1181 54.64 176.93 23.67
N VAL A 1182 54.73 177.55 22.51
CA VAL A 1182 55.09 176.88 21.25
C VAL A 1182 56.60 176.96 21.09
N VAL A 1183 57.27 175.84 20.80
CA VAL A 1183 58.72 175.77 20.60
C VAL A 1183 59.02 174.85 19.42
N ILE A 1184 59.79 175.29 18.42
CA ILE A 1184 60.24 174.42 17.32
C ILE A 1184 61.74 174.12 17.47
N THR A 1185 62.10 172.84 17.47
CA THR A 1185 63.48 172.33 17.49
C THR A 1185 63.77 171.41 16.31
N ASP A 1186 65.05 171.18 16.06
CA ASP A 1186 65.54 170.10 15.19
C ASP A 1186 65.42 168.71 15.86
N LEU A 1187 65.87 167.68 15.14
CA LEU A 1187 65.99 166.28 15.58
C LEU A 1187 66.92 166.07 16.78
N GLU A 1188 67.81 167.02 17.07
CA GLU A 1188 68.80 166.92 18.15
C GLU A 1188 68.37 167.70 19.42
N GLY A 1189 67.26 168.45 19.33
CA GLY A 1189 66.74 169.30 20.39
C GLY A 1189 67.52 170.59 20.61
N ARG A 1190 68.31 171.05 19.62
CA ARG A 1190 69.32 172.11 19.81
C ARG A 1190 68.92 173.43 19.13
N ASN A 1191 68.64 174.43 19.98
CA ASN A 1191 68.14 175.77 19.65
C ASN A 1191 66.64 175.82 19.32
N TYR A 1192 65.99 176.88 19.81
CA TYR A 1192 64.59 177.18 19.57
C TYR A 1192 64.48 178.09 18.34
N LEU A 1193 64.25 177.50 17.17
CA LEU A 1193 64.25 178.23 15.89
C LEU A 1193 63.00 179.11 15.71
N TYR A 1194 61.92 178.78 16.42
CA TYR A 1194 60.75 179.62 16.61
C TYR A 1194 60.19 179.39 18.03
N ARG A 1195 59.69 180.45 18.67
CA ARG A 1195 59.07 180.39 19.99
C ARG A 1195 57.99 181.46 20.14
N ALA A 1196 56.76 181.02 20.44
CA ALA A 1196 55.66 181.87 20.84
C ALA A 1196 55.19 181.54 22.27
N THR A 1197 54.46 182.46 22.90
CA THR A 1197 53.79 182.24 24.18
C THR A 1197 52.37 182.77 24.05
N ILE A 1198 51.41 181.85 24.06
CA ILE A 1198 49.99 182.12 23.84
C ILE A 1198 49.35 182.37 25.20
N ALA A 1199 48.59 183.45 25.32
CA ALA A 1199 47.93 183.82 26.57
C ALA A 1199 46.81 182.84 26.94
N PRO A 1200 46.56 182.59 28.23
CA PRO A 1200 45.48 181.72 28.69
C PRO A 1200 44.10 182.24 28.29
N ASN A 1201 43.20 181.34 27.88
CA ASN A 1201 41.87 181.59 27.32
C ASN A 1201 41.91 182.28 25.95
N THR A 1202 42.76 181.79 25.06
CA THR A 1202 42.78 182.14 23.63
C THR A 1202 42.02 181.04 22.85
N ASP A 1203 40.80 181.36 22.39
CA ASP A 1203 39.94 180.39 21.68
C ASP A 1203 40.56 179.87 20.37
N LEU A 1204 41.27 180.75 19.65
CA LEU A 1204 42.01 180.46 18.42
C LEU A 1204 43.26 181.34 18.36
N PHE A 1205 44.42 180.71 18.15
CA PHE A 1205 45.69 181.35 17.84
C PHE A 1205 46.14 180.91 16.44
N GLU A 1206 46.36 181.88 15.54
CA GLU A 1206 46.91 181.64 14.21
C GLU A 1206 48.13 182.53 13.94
N GLU A 1207 49.24 181.92 13.51
CA GLU A 1207 50.45 182.64 13.08
C GLU A 1207 51.10 181.96 11.87
N VAL A 1208 51.56 182.77 10.90
CA VAL A 1208 52.28 182.29 9.72
C VAL A 1208 53.77 182.29 10.02
N VAL A 1209 54.35 181.10 10.17
CA VAL A 1209 55.76 180.91 10.46
C VAL A 1209 56.54 180.80 9.14
N GLU A 1210 57.36 181.80 8.83
CA GLU A 1210 58.25 181.73 7.67
C GLU A 1210 59.49 180.88 7.97
N MET A 1211 59.66 179.80 7.20
CA MET A 1211 60.75 178.84 7.31
C MET A 1211 61.88 179.07 6.30
N VAL A 1212 61.90 180.18 5.54
CA VAL A 1212 62.90 180.50 4.50
C VAL A 1212 64.34 180.17 4.94
N ASN A 1213 64.73 180.64 6.13
CA ASN A 1213 66.10 180.49 6.66
C ASN A 1213 66.38 179.11 7.33
N PHE A 1214 65.40 178.20 7.37
CA PHE A 1214 65.56 176.86 7.93
C PHE A 1214 66.12 175.92 6.84
N PRO A 1215 67.09 175.05 7.18
CA PRO A 1215 67.49 173.94 6.31
C PRO A 1215 66.30 173.01 5.94
N PRO A 1216 66.35 172.33 4.77
CA PRO A 1216 65.46 171.21 4.49
C PRO A 1216 65.69 170.07 5.49
N GLY A 1217 64.62 169.50 6.04
CA GLY A 1217 64.74 168.49 7.09
C GLY A 1217 63.46 168.24 7.90
N ILE A 1218 63.61 167.45 8.96
CA ILE A 1218 62.54 167.15 9.92
C ILE A 1218 62.76 167.99 11.18
N TYR A 1219 61.69 168.68 11.60
CA TYR A 1219 61.60 169.48 12.80
C TYR A 1219 60.48 168.95 13.71
N PHE A 1220 60.55 169.27 14.99
CA PHE A 1220 59.49 168.97 15.95
C PHE A 1220 59.00 170.26 16.60
N MET A 1221 57.70 170.54 16.42
CA MET A 1221 57.01 171.53 17.24
C MET A 1221 56.59 170.87 18.54
N THR A 1222 57.02 171.45 19.65
CA THR A 1222 56.67 171.05 21.01
C THR A 1222 55.78 172.13 21.63
N LEU A 1223 54.55 171.78 21.99
CA LEU A 1223 53.64 172.58 22.79
C LEU A 1223 53.79 172.22 24.26
N LYS A 1224 53.85 173.21 25.15
CA LYS A 1224 53.88 173.01 26.60
C LYS A 1224 52.86 173.89 27.30
N SER A 1225 51.95 173.25 28.04
CA SER A 1225 50.81 173.84 28.74
C SER A 1225 50.49 172.98 29.97
N GLY A 1226 50.22 173.57 31.14
CA GLY A 1226 49.89 172.82 32.38
C GLY A 1226 50.91 171.79 32.87
N GLY A 1227 52.11 171.73 32.29
CA GLY A 1227 53.09 170.65 32.49
C GLY A 1227 52.95 169.47 31.52
N ALA A 1228 51.86 169.38 30.76
CA ALA A 1228 51.73 168.49 29.62
C ALA A 1228 52.65 168.94 28.46
N THR A 1229 53.05 167.99 27.63
CA THR A 1229 53.89 168.23 26.44
C THR A 1229 53.32 167.46 25.25
N HIS A 1230 52.93 168.17 24.19
CA HIS A 1230 52.48 167.59 22.92
C HIS A 1230 53.52 167.91 21.83
N THR A 1231 53.89 166.93 21.02
CA THR A 1231 54.96 167.08 20.02
C THR A 1231 54.48 166.62 18.64
N GLN A 1232 54.54 167.52 17.65
CA GLN A 1232 54.09 167.28 16.27
C GLN A 1232 55.24 167.47 15.27
N LYS A 1233 55.28 166.64 14.24
CA LYS A 1233 56.35 166.63 13.22
C LYS A 1233 56.07 167.67 12.13
N ILE A 1234 57.05 168.52 11.85
CA ILE A 1234 57.06 169.42 10.69
C ILE A 1234 58.14 168.93 9.71
N ILE A 1235 57.84 168.94 8.43
CA ILE A 1235 58.81 168.61 7.37
C ILE A 1235 59.03 169.87 6.53
N LYS A 1236 60.28 170.36 6.46
CA LYS A 1236 60.67 171.33 5.43
C LYS A 1236 61.25 170.59 4.23
N THR A 1237 60.65 170.77 3.05
CA THR A 1237 61.21 170.36 1.77
C THR A 1237 61.99 171.50 1.12
N VAL A 1238 62.81 171.17 0.13
CA VAL A 1238 63.26 172.16 -0.87
C VAL A 1238 62.04 172.54 -1.73
N GLU A 1239 62.05 173.75 -2.30
CA GLU A 1239 61.12 174.17 -3.37
C GLU A 1239 61.56 173.63 -4.73
#